data_AF-A0A1E7F7A5-F1
#
_entry.id   AF-A0A1E7F7A5-F1
#
_cell.length_a   1.000
_cell.length_b   1.000
_cell.length_c   1.000
_cell.angle_alpha   90.00
_cell.angle_beta   90.00
_cell.angle_gamma   90.00
#
_symmetry.space_group_name_H-M   'P 1'
#
loop_
_entity.id
_entity.type
_entity.pdbx_description
1 polymer ?
#
loop_
_entity_poly.entity_id
_entity_poly.type
_entity_poly.pdbx_seq_one_letter_code
_entity_poly.pdbx_strand_id
1 'polypeptide(L)'
;MTNNNQHTDDDVLVVTEKQKLSQTFNGAEWLVHALVSAGVTHVFGGHGGAVVTLIDAIVAHPNIEWVYMRCEVNASQAASAYAKLSPGKLGCCIATSGPGASHLLSGLIDADQDRVPVLCITGMKNSEQIRFADFQDIDQASIFKMAGLAYSESVTNINQLLPLARNAFTAALAQHRCAHLAVPTNVQSAEIQARDYFCLGTAHQNATIPATALQIETLTMALRKELESKRHVVIACGYRAQKYGRVIEKLAELMHAPIVTSFDGKGTVNEQHPLSFGVVGVYGNVGTPGAFDLFQHCDTVIGICVNDWTEFITNDSDITSVDFCHPAIFFNIMGEQFLDDNSVICADIGDNALWMASSLPAMRGQRFLTSEHLGIMGFALNSGIASALSSKGKHQTLVVAGDGAFQMSLNELATLHDHDGSNVLVVVVVNGRLGRVQNESWGPGLKADGCHIGSPDFVKLFEAYGYPNGIRLSTSNKDTIVEKIGEGWKSAKEHGCCVIELIQDENVHPIMHKMKYDERTSYENFCERTRNPLDVDLHPSIDVSFLSHSAESAILEYLNDLTAVETSDSFWLSRGDFFADPVAKTTQKLLASLSFNGEIELFPTAESREDFDSQLKATFLNVVPVTMLREEIDKMGTSNTHHLKMQFIACPKGFDFDLHGHPNIEICIPIVGKLHERRLIGAHIAPSALRQPEGDATFCDPRSSPLTPEHLSSIMDENDDLAFVDRSVKNGKVLFNPIGSIHKSYTRPEVGCLLLTLWSGIHSNFDKSDCIP
;
A
#
# COMPACT_ATOMS: atom_id res chain seq x y z
N MET A 1 8.39 -35.70 -48.59
CA MET A 1 8.91 -34.98 -49.76
C MET A 1 7.86 -33.97 -50.20
N THR A 2 8.26 -32.74 -50.55
CA THR A 2 7.48 -31.70 -51.31
C THR A 2 6.01 -31.49 -50.93
N ASN A 3 5.64 -30.43 -50.19
CA ASN A 3 5.55 -29.01 -50.58
C ASN A 3 4.53 -28.70 -51.71
N ASN A 4 3.47 -27.95 -51.38
CA ASN A 4 3.27 -26.56 -51.85
C ASN A 4 2.03 -25.90 -51.17
N ASN A 5 1.82 -24.59 -51.43
CA ASN A 5 0.90 -23.63 -50.79
C ASN A 5 1.51 -23.07 -49.48
N GLN A 6 2.24 -21.94 -49.46
CA GLN A 6 1.88 -20.58 -49.91
C GLN A 6 0.59 -20.03 -49.27
N HIS A 7 0.75 -19.49 -48.06
CA HIS A 7 0.08 -18.26 -47.66
C HIS A 7 1.09 -17.11 -47.74
N THR A 8 0.59 -15.86 -47.78
CA THR A 8 1.40 -14.64 -47.89
C THR A 8 1.78 -14.11 -46.50
N ASP A 9 3.07 -13.92 -46.27
CA ASP A 9 3.59 -13.16 -45.12
C ASP A 9 3.51 -11.66 -45.46
N ASP A 10 2.58 -10.93 -44.85
CA ASP A 10 2.51 -9.47 -44.94
C ASP A 10 3.22 -8.83 -43.73
N ASP A 11 4.42 -8.28 -43.96
CA ASP A 11 5.15 -7.28 -43.17
C ASP A 11 5.17 -7.40 -41.64
N VAL A 12 5.64 -8.54 -41.11
CA VAL A 12 6.38 -8.52 -39.84
C VAL A 12 7.81 -8.07 -40.11
N LEU A 13 8.18 -6.88 -39.64
CA LEU A 13 9.55 -6.35 -39.70
C LEU A 13 10.51 -7.14 -38.79
N VAL A 14 10.99 -8.30 -39.27
CA VAL A 14 12.03 -9.10 -38.62
C VAL A 14 13.38 -8.38 -38.77
N VAL A 15 13.64 -7.41 -37.89
CA VAL A 15 14.93 -6.72 -37.77
C VAL A 15 15.99 -7.70 -37.29
N THR A 16 16.69 -8.34 -38.24
CA THR A 16 17.75 -9.31 -37.93
C THR A 16 18.91 -8.65 -37.17
N GLU A 17 19.56 -9.40 -36.28
CA GLU A 17 20.57 -8.90 -35.32
C GLU A 17 21.76 -8.14 -35.93
N LYS A 18 21.96 -8.21 -37.25
CA LYS A 18 23.00 -7.48 -37.98
C LYS A 18 22.69 -5.99 -38.23
N GLN A 19 21.52 -5.49 -37.85
CA GLN A 19 21.20 -4.05 -37.86
C GLN A 19 21.52 -3.31 -36.55
N LYS A 20 22.31 -3.88 -35.63
CA LYS A 20 22.97 -3.12 -34.54
C LYS A 20 24.09 -2.21 -35.08
N LEU A 21 23.71 -1.17 -35.81
CA LEU A 21 24.53 0.02 -36.10
C LEU A 21 24.01 1.18 -35.27
N SER A 22 24.91 2.07 -34.85
CA SER A 22 24.59 3.17 -33.94
C SER A 22 23.65 4.20 -34.58
N GLN A 23 22.37 4.14 -34.22
CA GLN A 23 21.46 5.28 -34.36
C GLN A 23 21.74 6.26 -33.22
N THR A 24 22.05 7.51 -33.55
CA THR A 24 21.99 8.61 -32.59
C THR A 24 20.54 9.06 -32.49
N PHE A 25 20.05 9.16 -31.26
CA PHE A 25 18.74 9.76 -30.95
C PHE A 25 18.94 11.06 -30.21
N ASN A 26 17.91 11.92 -30.16
CA ASN A 26 17.80 12.90 -29.08
C ASN A 26 17.21 12.25 -27.81
N GLY A 27 17.32 12.92 -26.67
CA GLY A 27 16.83 12.42 -25.38
C GLY A 27 15.32 12.15 -25.35
N ALA A 28 14.52 12.91 -26.11
CA ALA A 28 13.08 12.71 -26.23
C ALA A 28 12.72 11.45 -27.04
N GLU A 29 13.28 11.28 -28.24
CA GLU A 29 13.12 10.06 -29.06
C GLU A 29 13.50 8.80 -28.28
N TRP A 30 14.61 8.86 -27.54
CA TRP A 30 15.04 7.74 -26.70
C TRP A 30 14.07 7.44 -25.56
N LEU A 31 13.50 8.46 -24.90
CA LEU A 31 12.44 8.27 -23.90
C LEU A 31 11.19 7.63 -24.50
N VAL A 32 10.79 8.01 -25.72
CA VAL A 32 9.63 7.43 -26.41
C VAL A 32 9.87 5.97 -26.77
N HIS A 33 11.04 5.62 -27.29
CA HIS A 33 11.42 4.22 -27.51
C HIS A 33 11.47 3.42 -26.19
N ALA A 34 11.86 4.03 -25.07
CA ALA A 34 11.83 3.40 -23.75
C ALA A 34 10.38 3.13 -23.27
N LEU A 35 9.48 4.11 -23.41
CA LEU A 35 8.05 3.99 -23.08
C LEU A 35 7.38 2.85 -23.87
N VAL A 36 7.61 2.81 -25.19
CA VAL A 36 7.07 1.76 -26.07
C VAL A 36 7.65 0.39 -25.72
N SER A 37 8.96 0.31 -25.43
CA SER A 37 9.60 -0.94 -24.98
C SER A 37 9.02 -1.45 -23.65
N ALA A 38 8.57 -0.55 -22.77
CA ALA A 38 7.89 -0.88 -21.53
C ALA A 38 6.41 -1.27 -21.70
N GLY A 39 5.84 -1.14 -22.90
CA GLY A 39 4.43 -1.47 -23.20
C GLY A 39 3.45 -0.31 -23.08
N VAL A 40 3.93 0.94 -23.03
CA VAL A 40 3.07 2.14 -23.08
C VAL A 40 2.65 2.39 -24.53
N THR A 41 1.33 2.43 -24.79
CA THR A 41 0.78 2.73 -26.12
C THR A 41 -0.09 4.00 -26.14
N HIS A 42 -0.39 4.58 -24.98
CA HIS A 42 -1.10 5.86 -24.86
C HIS A 42 -0.41 6.69 -23.76
N VAL A 43 -0.30 8.00 -23.97
CA VAL A 43 0.26 8.96 -23.02
C VAL A 43 -0.71 10.12 -22.85
N PHE A 44 -1.16 10.36 -21.62
CA PHE A 44 -2.17 11.36 -21.30
C PHE A 44 -1.49 12.64 -20.82
N GLY A 45 -1.80 13.82 -21.37
CA GLY A 45 -1.08 15.01 -20.92
C GLY A 45 -1.52 16.37 -21.42
N GLY A 46 -0.90 17.38 -20.80
CA GLY A 46 -1.02 18.79 -21.16
C GLY A 46 0.22 19.29 -21.91
N HIS A 47 0.01 20.09 -22.95
CA HIS A 47 1.07 20.65 -23.79
C HIS A 47 1.68 21.92 -23.17
N GLY A 48 2.98 22.17 -23.38
CA GLY A 48 3.60 23.45 -23.04
C GLY A 48 5.07 23.56 -23.42
N GLY A 49 5.61 24.78 -23.31
CA GLY A 49 6.92 25.15 -23.87
C GLY A 49 8.12 24.35 -23.34
N ALA A 50 8.01 23.73 -22.16
CA ALA A 50 9.09 22.93 -21.57
C ALA A 50 9.08 21.46 -22.02
N VAL A 51 8.12 21.01 -22.83
CA VAL A 51 7.91 19.59 -23.17
C VAL A 51 7.60 19.33 -24.65
N VAL A 52 7.66 20.37 -25.51
CA VAL A 52 7.31 20.30 -26.94
C VAL A 52 8.09 19.19 -27.67
N THR A 53 9.41 19.13 -27.50
CA THR A 53 10.28 18.14 -28.14
C THR A 53 9.93 16.69 -27.75
N LEU A 54 9.44 16.48 -26.53
CA LEU A 54 8.95 15.16 -26.10
C LEU A 54 7.59 14.82 -26.71
N ILE A 55 6.68 15.78 -26.87
CA ILE A 55 5.39 15.56 -27.54
C ILE A 55 5.59 15.33 -29.04
N ASP A 56 6.45 16.11 -29.70
CA ASP A 56 6.83 15.90 -31.11
C ASP A 56 7.33 14.46 -31.34
N ALA A 57 8.20 13.97 -30.44
CA ALA A 57 8.73 12.60 -30.51
C ALA A 57 7.65 11.51 -30.27
N ILE A 58 6.63 11.77 -29.43
CA ILE A 58 5.49 10.85 -29.23
C ILE A 58 4.63 10.82 -30.50
N VAL A 59 4.23 11.98 -31.02
CA VAL A 59 3.37 12.12 -32.20
C VAL A 59 4.03 11.55 -33.46
N ALA A 60 5.36 11.57 -33.56
CA ALA A 60 6.11 10.96 -34.65
C ALA A 60 6.24 9.43 -34.58
N HIS A 61 5.91 8.78 -33.45
CA HIS A 61 6.21 7.37 -33.21
C HIS A 61 4.98 6.46 -33.34
N PRO A 62 4.92 5.51 -34.29
CA PRO A 62 3.67 4.87 -34.73
C PRO A 62 3.00 3.92 -33.72
N ASN A 63 3.70 3.49 -32.67
CA ASN A 63 3.19 2.54 -31.67
C ASN A 63 2.72 3.19 -30.35
N ILE A 64 2.62 4.52 -30.30
CA ILE A 64 2.24 5.27 -29.10
C ILE A 64 1.36 6.47 -29.47
N GLU A 65 0.30 6.71 -28.70
CA GLU A 65 -0.71 7.72 -28.98
C GLU A 65 -0.62 8.86 -27.95
N TRP A 66 -0.49 10.10 -28.42
CA TRP A 66 -0.61 11.29 -27.57
C TRP A 66 -2.10 11.60 -27.35
N VAL A 67 -2.55 11.60 -26.10
CA VAL A 67 -3.92 11.94 -25.70
C VAL A 67 -3.90 13.30 -25.00
N TYR A 68 -4.45 14.32 -25.67
CA TYR A 68 -4.41 15.69 -25.17
C TYR A 68 -5.56 15.98 -24.21
N MET A 69 -5.25 15.95 -22.91
CA MET A 69 -6.19 16.20 -21.83
C MET A 69 -6.35 17.71 -21.59
N ARG A 70 -7.55 18.15 -21.22
CA ARG A 70 -7.86 19.58 -20.98
C ARG A 70 -7.40 20.09 -19.62
N CYS A 71 -7.11 19.22 -18.66
CA CYS A 71 -6.46 19.54 -17.39
C CYS A 71 -5.48 18.42 -16.99
N GLU A 72 -4.34 18.76 -16.38
CA GLU A 72 -3.33 17.75 -16.08
C GLU A 72 -3.70 16.83 -14.91
N VAL A 73 -4.54 17.26 -13.95
CA VAL A 73 -5.05 16.35 -12.90
C VAL A 73 -5.90 15.22 -13.50
N ASN A 74 -6.65 15.53 -14.55
CA ASN A 74 -7.42 14.55 -15.32
C ASN A 74 -6.49 13.61 -16.09
N ALA A 75 -5.33 14.10 -16.55
CA ALA A 75 -4.32 13.29 -17.24
C ALA A 75 -3.65 12.25 -16.34
N SER A 76 -3.32 12.59 -15.09
CA SER A 76 -2.79 11.59 -14.15
C SER A 76 -3.85 10.58 -13.70
N GLN A 77 -5.11 11.00 -13.50
CA GLN A 77 -6.23 10.08 -13.30
C GLN A 77 -6.45 9.13 -14.50
N ALA A 78 -6.42 9.64 -15.74
CA ALA A 78 -6.56 8.82 -16.95
C ALA A 78 -5.38 7.84 -17.12
N ALA A 79 -4.16 8.25 -16.79
CA ALA A 79 -2.99 7.35 -16.77
C ALA A 79 -3.09 6.27 -15.68
N SER A 80 -3.62 6.60 -14.49
CA SER A 80 -3.94 5.64 -13.43
C SER A 80 -4.95 4.59 -13.91
N ALA A 81 -6.08 5.04 -14.46
CA ALA A 81 -7.12 4.17 -15.00
C ALA A 81 -6.61 3.30 -16.16
N TYR A 82 -5.78 3.86 -17.06
CA TYR A 82 -5.14 3.12 -18.15
C TYR A 82 -4.29 1.95 -17.64
N ALA A 83 -3.62 2.10 -16.50
CA ALA A 83 -2.85 1.03 -15.86
C ALA A 83 -3.77 0.01 -15.18
N LYS A 84 -4.83 0.45 -14.49
CA LYS A 84 -5.81 -0.44 -13.83
C LYS A 84 -6.57 -1.36 -14.80
N LEU A 85 -6.74 -0.98 -16.07
CA LEU A 85 -7.43 -1.80 -17.09
C LEU A 85 -6.92 -3.25 -17.21
N SER A 86 -5.61 -3.48 -17.05
CA SER A 86 -5.00 -4.83 -17.18
C SER A 86 -3.76 -4.98 -16.30
N PRO A 87 -3.63 -6.07 -15.51
CA PRO A 87 -2.46 -6.30 -14.65
C PRO A 87 -1.13 -6.23 -15.42
N GLY A 88 -0.19 -5.41 -14.91
CA GLY A 88 1.15 -5.23 -15.50
C GLY A 88 1.26 -4.12 -16.56
N LYS A 89 0.14 -3.44 -16.90
CA LYS A 89 0.11 -2.30 -17.84
C LYS A 89 0.63 -1.04 -17.14
N LEU A 90 1.58 -0.33 -17.76
CA LEU A 90 2.17 0.91 -17.23
C LEU A 90 1.38 2.14 -17.69
N GLY A 91 0.87 2.93 -16.76
CA GLY A 91 0.32 4.26 -17.05
C GLY A 91 1.41 5.26 -17.35
N CYS A 92 1.15 6.24 -18.23
CA CYS A 92 2.06 7.35 -18.45
C CYS A 92 1.31 8.67 -18.59
N CYS A 93 1.75 9.69 -17.86
CA CYS A 93 1.24 11.05 -17.95
C CYS A 93 2.35 12.08 -18.12
N ILE A 94 2.07 13.16 -18.86
CA ILE A 94 3.06 14.19 -19.20
C ILE A 94 2.50 15.60 -19.02
N ALA A 95 3.34 16.53 -18.57
CA ALA A 95 3.04 17.96 -18.54
C ALA A 95 4.28 18.84 -18.77
N THR A 96 4.05 20.13 -19.03
CA THR A 96 5.08 21.17 -19.00
C THR A 96 5.54 21.48 -17.56
N SER A 97 6.59 22.30 -17.41
CA SER A 97 7.11 22.73 -16.11
C SER A 97 6.13 23.59 -15.33
N GLY A 98 6.40 23.80 -14.04
CA GLY A 98 5.66 24.74 -13.19
C GLY A 98 4.20 24.30 -12.98
N PRO A 99 3.20 25.10 -13.42
CA PRO A 99 1.79 24.83 -13.16
C PRO A 99 1.34 23.44 -13.63
N GLY A 100 1.68 23.04 -14.88
CA GLY A 100 1.23 21.75 -15.42
C GLY A 100 1.80 20.55 -14.66
N ALA A 101 3.07 20.63 -14.25
CA ALA A 101 3.65 19.66 -13.34
C ALA A 101 2.92 19.63 -11.98
N SER A 102 2.61 20.79 -11.38
CA SER A 102 1.89 20.83 -10.10
C SER A 102 0.45 20.31 -10.17
N HIS A 103 -0.24 20.46 -11.31
CA HIS A 103 -1.59 19.95 -11.52
C HIS A 103 -1.68 18.42 -11.62
N LEU A 104 -0.64 17.73 -12.11
CA LEU A 104 -0.59 16.26 -12.15
C LEU A 104 -0.68 15.62 -10.74
N LEU A 105 -0.31 16.38 -9.69
CA LEU A 105 0.07 15.84 -8.39
C LEU A 105 -1.05 15.03 -7.71
N SER A 106 -2.28 15.56 -7.63
CA SER A 106 -3.37 14.91 -6.87
C SER A 106 -3.75 13.54 -7.45
N GLY A 107 -3.82 13.41 -8.78
CA GLY A 107 -4.07 12.12 -9.45
C GLY A 107 -2.88 11.15 -9.41
N LEU A 108 -1.66 11.63 -9.08
CA LEU A 108 -0.50 10.76 -8.83
C LEU A 108 -0.40 10.31 -7.37
N ILE A 109 -0.86 11.12 -6.41
CA ILE A 109 -1.03 10.69 -5.01
C ILE A 109 -2.07 9.57 -4.95
N ASP A 110 -3.23 9.78 -5.61
CA ASP A 110 -4.28 8.78 -5.78
C ASP A 110 -3.73 7.45 -6.32
N ALA A 111 -3.07 7.51 -7.47
CA ALA A 111 -2.47 6.36 -8.12
C ALA A 111 -1.39 5.65 -7.26
N ASP A 112 -0.61 6.37 -6.45
CA ASP A 112 0.41 5.74 -5.60
C ASP A 112 -0.20 5.04 -4.37
N GLN A 113 -1.26 5.63 -3.78
CA GLN A 113 -2.02 5.02 -2.69
C GLN A 113 -2.75 3.76 -3.17
N ASP A 114 -3.40 3.81 -4.33
CA ASP A 114 -4.04 2.66 -4.98
C ASP A 114 -3.05 1.61 -5.51
N ARG A 115 -1.72 1.80 -5.34
CA ARG A 115 -0.63 0.90 -5.80
C ARG A 115 -0.63 0.68 -7.32
N VAL A 116 -0.83 1.76 -8.07
CA VAL A 116 -0.90 1.77 -9.53
C VAL A 116 0.47 2.13 -10.14
N PRO A 117 0.97 1.35 -11.12
CA PRO A 117 2.21 1.67 -11.83
C PRO A 117 1.98 2.82 -12.82
N VAL A 118 2.41 4.04 -12.47
CA VAL A 118 2.34 5.23 -13.35
C VAL A 118 3.71 5.91 -13.45
N LEU A 119 4.16 6.18 -14.68
CA LEU A 119 5.35 6.96 -14.98
C LEU A 119 4.96 8.38 -15.44
N CYS A 120 5.24 9.36 -14.59
CA CYS A 120 5.11 10.77 -14.87
C CYS A 120 6.41 11.34 -15.46
N ILE A 121 6.32 12.06 -16.59
CA ILE A 121 7.45 12.80 -17.15
C ILE A 121 7.06 14.28 -17.26
N THR A 122 7.81 15.17 -16.61
CA THR A 122 7.55 16.62 -16.67
C THR A 122 8.65 17.34 -17.44
N GLY A 123 8.26 18.35 -18.21
CA GLY A 123 9.22 19.27 -18.82
C GLY A 123 9.92 20.14 -17.76
N MET A 124 11.14 20.59 -18.07
CA MET A 124 11.81 21.70 -17.37
C MET A 124 12.45 22.65 -18.39
N LYS A 125 12.76 23.89 -17.97
CA LYS A 125 13.64 24.80 -18.73
C LYS A 125 15.05 24.22 -18.85
N ASN A 126 15.88 24.83 -19.71
CA ASN A 126 17.31 24.46 -19.88
C ASN A 126 17.98 24.33 -18.49
N SER A 127 18.72 23.24 -18.26
CA SER A 127 19.35 22.97 -16.96
C SER A 127 20.37 24.02 -16.50
N GLU A 128 20.86 24.86 -17.41
CA GLU A 128 21.69 26.04 -17.10
C GLU A 128 20.89 27.22 -16.49
N GLN A 129 19.56 27.16 -16.52
CA GLN A 129 18.63 28.25 -16.14
C GLN A 129 17.67 27.87 -14.99
N ILE A 130 17.80 26.67 -14.43
CA ILE A 130 16.97 26.15 -13.33
C ILE A 130 17.36 26.79 -11.98
N ARG A 131 16.38 26.99 -11.09
CA ARG A 131 16.50 27.56 -9.72
C ARG A 131 16.92 29.04 -9.68
N PHE A 132 16.68 29.80 -10.75
CA PHE A 132 16.85 31.26 -10.77
C PHE A 132 15.55 32.05 -10.57
N ALA A 133 14.47 31.38 -10.12
CA ALA A 133 13.12 31.95 -9.96
C ALA A 133 12.55 32.52 -11.28
N ASP A 134 12.87 31.84 -12.37
CA ASP A 134 12.41 32.18 -13.72
C ASP A 134 10.94 31.73 -13.93
N PHE A 135 10.29 32.24 -14.98
CA PHE A 135 8.90 31.91 -15.32
C PHE A 135 8.68 30.39 -15.44
N GLN A 136 7.73 29.85 -14.66
CA GLN A 136 7.40 28.41 -14.58
C GLN A 136 8.55 27.50 -14.09
N ASP A 137 9.49 28.04 -13.29
CA ASP A 137 10.52 27.28 -12.55
C ASP A 137 10.02 26.95 -11.11
N ILE A 138 9.86 25.67 -10.79
CA ILE A 138 9.55 25.17 -9.43
C ILE A 138 10.35 23.88 -9.16
N ASP A 139 10.57 23.53 -7.90
CA ASP A 139 11.28 22.30 -7.52
C ASP A 139 10.40 21.04 -7.67
N GLN A 140 10.14 20.66 -8.93
CA GLN A 140 9.31 19.52 -9.31
C GLN A 140 9.76 18.21 -8.66
N ALA A 141 11.08 17.96 -8.57
CA ALA A 141 11.58 16.74 -7.93
C ALA A 141 11.22 16.69 -6.43
N SER A 142 11.46 17.77 -5.69
CA SER A 142 11.15 17.85 -4.26
C SER A 142 9.64 17.77 -3.98
N ILE A 143 8.80 18.48 -4.76
CA ILE A 143 7.34 18.51 -4.57
C ILE A 143 6.74 17.11 -4.72
N PHE A 144 7.08 16.39 -5.80
CA PHE A 144 6.55 15.04 -6.05
C PHE A 144 7.09 14.02 -5.03
N LYS A 145 8.30 14.21 -4.51
CA LYS A 145 8.88 13.37 -3.45
C LYS A 145 8.19 13.60 -2.10
N MET A 146 7.86 14.86 -1.77
CA MET A 146 7.08 15.22 -0.57
C MET A 146 5.63 14.74 -0.65
N ALA A 147 5.06 14.67 -1.86
CA ALA A 147 3.75 14.06 -2.11
C ALA A 147 3.74 12.51 -1.98
N GLY A 148 4.88 11.89 -1.64
CA GLY A 148 4.96 10.49 -1.27
C GLY A 148 5.30 9.51 -2.39
N LEU A 149 5.44 9.95 -3.65
CA LEU A 149 5.77 9.09 -4.78
C LEU A 149 7.06 8.28 -4.53
N ALA A 150 7.09 7.01 -4.98
CA ALA A 150 8.22 6.11 -4.77
C ALA A 150 9.56 6.61 -5.35
N TYR A 151 9.50 7.35 -6.46
CA TYR A 151 10.67 7.91 -7.11
C TYR A 151 10.35 9.26 -7.74
N SER A 152 11.23 10.24 -7.56
CA SER A 152 11.09 11.58 -8.12
C SER A 152 12.45 12.25 -8.20
N GLU A 153 12.96 12.50 -9.41
CA GLU A 153 14.26 13.11 -9.65
C GLU A 153 14.25 14.05 -10.87
N SER A 154 15.15 15.05 -10.88
CA SER A 154 15.40 15.94 -12.03
C SER A 154 16.67 15.54 -12.77
N VAL A 155 16.57 15.34 -14.08
CA VAL A 155 17.74 15.16 -14.95
C VAL A 155 18.43 16.51 -15.15
N THR A 156 19.75 16.61 -14.96
CA THR A 156 20.50 17.86 -15.22
C THR A 156 21.41 17.77 -16.45
N ASN A 157 21.78 16.57 -16.87
CA ASN A 157 22.63 16.31 -18.04
C ASN A 157 22.19 15.03 -18.78
N ILE A 158 22.36 14.99 -20.11
CA ILE A 158 21.96 13.85 -20.96
C ILE A 158 22.55 12.49 -20.50
N ASN A 159 23.75 12.47 -19.93
CA ASN A 159 24.38 11.25 -19.41
C ASN A 159 23.65 10.63 -18.20
N GLN A 160 22.82 11.42 -17.50
CA GLN A 160 22.00 10.95 -16.38
C GLN A 160 20.64 10.40 -16.84
N LEU A 161 20.20 10.66 -18.07
CA LEU A 161 18.87 10.31 -18.55
C LEU A 161 18.62 8.80 -18.49
N LEU A 162 19.58 7.98 -18.97
CA LEU A 162 19.51 6.52 -18.89
C LEU A 162 19.34 5.97 -17.46
N PRO A 163 20.25 6.26 -16.50
CA PRO A 163 20.15 5.71 -15.16
C PRO A 163 18.96 6.25 -14.35
N LEU A 164 18.59 7.52 -14.48
CA LEU A 164 17.43 8.07 -13.76
C LEU A 164 16.10 7.51 -14.32
N ALA A 165 15.95 7.42 -15.64
CA ALA A 165 14.80 6.76 -16.25
C ALA A 165 14.71 5.27 -15.85
N ARG A 166 15.84 4.56 -15.76
CA ARG A 166 15.89 3.15 -15.31
C ARG A 166 15.27 2.98 -13.93
N ASN A 167 15.63 3.88 -13.01
CA ASN A 167 15.11 3.85 -11.65
C ASN A 167 13.61 4.19 -11.63
N ALA A 168 13.17 5.17 -12.44
CA ALA A 168 11.75 5.52 -12.57
C ALA A 168 10.90 4.36 -13.12
N PHE A 169 11.32 3.73 -14.22
CA PHE A 169 10.65 2.53 -14.76
C PHE A 169 10.66 1.37 -13.77
N THR A 170 11.72 1.20 -12.98
CA THR A 170 11.82 0.12 -11.97
C THR A 170 10.87 0.38 -10.79
N ALA A 171 10.81 1.62 -10.28
CA ALA A 171 9.86 2.00 -9.24
C ALA A 171 8.41 1.80 -9.71
N ALA A 172 8.08 2.23 -10.93
CA ALA A 172 6.74 2.02 -11.48
C ALA A 172 6.40 0.53 -11.66
N LEU A 173 7.16 -0.20 -12.49
CA LEU A 173 6.84 -1.57 -12.89
C LEU A 173 7.02 -2.62 -11.79
N ALA A 174 8.11 -2.53 -11.01
CA ALA A 174 8.48 -3.58 -10.05
C ALA A 174 7.94 -3.34 -8.63
N GLN A 175 7.70 -2.08 -8.24
CA GLN A 175 7.14 -1.75 -6.93
C GLN A 175 5.63 -1.47 -6.99
N HIS A 176 5.04 -1.33 -8.18
CA HIS A 176 3.64 -0.93 -8.39
C HIS A 176 3.30 0.39 -7.69
N ARG A 177 4.04 1.45 -8.03
CA ARG A 177 3.91 2.79 -7.46
C ARG A 177 4.07 3.87 -8.53
N CYS A 178 3.90 5.13 -8.15
CA CYS A 178 4.13 6.26 -9.04
C CYS A 178 5.62 6.67 -9.04
N ALA A 179 6.13 6.97 -10.24
CA ALA A 179 7.47 7.46 -10.46
C ALA A 179 7.45 8.74 -11.30
N HIS A 180 8.31 9.71 -10.98
CA HIS A 180 8.40 10.99 -11.64
C HIS A 180 9.83 11.26 -12.14
N LEU A 181 9.93 11.78 -13.37
CA LEU A 181 11.19 12.24 -13.96
C LEU A 181 11.00 13.62 -14.59
N ALA A 182 11.71 14.64 -14.08
CA ALA A 182 11.69 15.98 -14.66
C ALA A 182 12.86 16.15 -15.65
N VAL A 183 12.56 16.53 -16.90
CA VAL A 183 13.49 16.47 -18.04
C VAL A 183 13.61 17.86 -18.72
N PRO A 184 14.76 18.55 -18.57
CA PRO A 184 15.04 19.82 -19.24
C PRO A 184 14.95 19.78 -20.77
N THR A 185 14.53 20.89 -21.40
CA THR A 185 14.49 21.00 -22.87
C THR A 185 15.86 20.78 -23.54
N ASN A 186 16.96 21.24 -22.93
CA ASN A 186 18.31 20.97 -23.43
C ASN A 186 18.72 19.50 -23.28
N VAL A 187 18.08 18.73 -22.38
CA VAL A 187 18.25 17.27 -22.27
C VAL A 187 17.36 16.53 -23.27
N GLN A 188 16.12 16.99 -23.48
CA GLN A 188 15.21 16.43 -24.51
C GLN A 188 15.86 16.51 -25.91
N SER A 189 16.47 17.65 -26.25
CA SER A 189 17.09 17.88 -27.56
C SER A 189 18.55 17.44 -27.69
N ALA A 190 19.19 16.94 -26.62
CA ALA A 190 20.60 16.52 -26.68
C ALA A 190 20.75 15.14 -27.32
N GLU A 191 21.78 14.98 -28.17
CA GLU A 191 22.14 13.69 -28.76
C GLU A 191 22.58 12.67 -27.70
N ILE A 192 22.14 11.42 -27.86
CA ILE A 192 22.49 10.29 -27.01
C ILE A 192 22.91 9.08 -27.85
N GLN A 193 24.14 8.60 -27.62
CA GLN A 193 24.69 7.41 -28.28
C GLN A 193 24.29 6.13 -27.52
N ALA A 194 22.98 5.85 -27.47
CA ALA A 194 22.44 4.65 -26.87
C ALA A 194 22.79 3.41 -27.71
N ARG A 195 23.80 2.64 -27.29
CA ARG A 195 24.17 1.36 -27.95
C ARG A 195 23.12 0.27 -27.80
N ASP A 196 22.34 0.34 -26.73
CA ASP A 196 21.20 -0.50 -26.46
C ASP A 196 20.06 0.40 -25.99
N TYR A 197 18.87 0.21 -26.55
CA TYR A 197 17.62 0.59 -25.91
C TYR A 197 17.49 -0.17 -24.57
N PHE A 198 16.45 0.12 -23.78
CA PHE A 198 16.20 -0.68 -22.59
C PHE A 198 15.95 -2.16 -22.92
N CYS A 199 16.97 -2.98 -22.71
CA CYS A 199 16.81 -4.36 -22.27
C CYS A 199 16.30 -4.40 -20.81
N LEU A 200 15.21 -3.67 -20.54
CA LEU A 200 14.18 -4.12 -19.60
C LEU A 200 13.56 -5.36 -20.26
N GLY A 201 14.30 -6.47 -20.24
CA GLY A 201 13.87 -7.70 -20.89
C GLY A 201 12.51 -8.12 -20.36
N THR A 202 11.73 -8.82 -21.18
CA THR A 202 10.39 -9.34 -20.85
C THR A 202 10.34 -10.13 -19.53
N ALA A 203 11.50 -10.60 -19.04
CA ALA A 203 11.75 -10.98 -17.66
C ALA A 203 11.09 -10.06 -16.61
N HIS A 204 11.26 -8.74 -16.67
CA HIS A 204 10.69 -7.83 -15.66
C HIS A 204 9.19 -7.56 -15.82
N GLN A 205 8.63 -7.69 -17.02
CA GLN A 205 7.18 -7.49 -17.25
C GLN A 205 6.32 -8.64 -16.72
N ASN A 206 6.89 -9.83 -16.45
CA ASN A 206 6.13 -11.01 -15.97
C ASN A 206 6.81 -11.81 -14.84
N ALA A 207 7.86 -11.29 -14.20
CA ALA A 207 8.48 -11.93 -13.03
C ALA A 207 7.67 -11.77 -11.73
N THR A 208 6.39 -12.17 -11.76
CA THR A 208 5.88 -12.94 -10.61
C THR A 208 6.71 -14.21 -10.53
N ILE A 209 7.78 -14.19 -9.74
CA ILE A 209 8.63 -15.35 -9.48
C ILE A 209 7.69 -16.49 -9.02
N PRO A 210 7.61 -17.62 -9.75
CA PRO A 210 6.68 -18.68 -9.40
C PRO A 210 6.96 -19.16 -7.98
N ALA A 211 5.92 -19.22 -7.15
CA ALA A 211 6.05 -19.71 -5.78
C ALA A 211 6.71 -21.09 -5.79
N THR A 212 7.77 -21.26 -5.00
CA THR A 212 8.50 -22.52 -4.94
C THR A 212 7.60 -23.62 -4.38
N ALA A 213 7.92 -24.89 -4.68
CA ALA A 213 7.15 -26.02 -4.14
C ALA A 213 7.03 -25.96 -2.60
N LEU A 214 8.12 -25.54 -1.92
CA LEU A 214 8.13 -25.31 -0.48
C LEU A 214 7.18 -24.20 -0.05
N GLN A 215 7.16 -23.04 -0.73
CA GLN A 215 6.21 -21.96 -0.42
C GLN A 215 4.75 -22.39 -0.60
N ILE A 216 4.45 -23.17 -1.65
CA ILE A 216 3.12 -23.73 -1.90
C ILE A 216 2.74 -24.74 -0.79
N GLU A 217 3.68 -25.59 -0.38
CA GLU A 217 3.48 -26.57 0.68
C GLU A 217 3.28 -25.90 2.05
N THR A 218 4.13 -24.95 2.43
CA THR A 218 3.99 -24.16 3.66
C THR A 218 2.66 -23.41 3.72
N LEU A 219 2.25 -22.75 2.62
CA LEU A 219 0.94 -22.10 2.54
C LEU A 219 -0.21 -23.10 2.66
N THR A 220 -0.10 -24.26 2.02
CA THR A 220 -1.11 -25.33 2.10
C THR A 220 -1.22 -25.90 3.53
N MET A 221 -0.09 -26.06 4.22
CA MET A 221 -0.06 -26.51 5.62
C MET A 221 -0.67 -25.46 6.57
N ALA A 222 -0.35 -24.18 6.38
CA ALA A 222 -0.94 -23.09 7.15
C ALA A 222 -2.46 -23.01 6.95
N LEU A 223 -2.94 -23.02 5.71
CA LEU A 223 -4.37 -23.01 5.39
C LEU A 223 -5.12 -24.23 5.97
N ARG A 224 -4.52 -25.42 5.93
CA ARG A 224 -5.10 -26.61 6.58
C ARG A 224 -5.20 -26.47 8.09
N LYS A 225 -4.12 -26.01 8.76
CA LYS A 225 -4.09 -25.81 10.22
C LYS A 225 -5.13 -24.80 10.70
N GLU A 226 -5.33 -23.72 9.94
CA GLU A 226 -6.43 -22.79 10.23
C GLU A 226 -7.78 -23.47 9.97
N LEU A 227 -8.01 -24.13 8.83
CA LEU A 227 -9.27 -24.85 8.56
C LEU A 227 -9.60 -26.00 9.54
N GLU A 228 -8.62 -26.55 10.25
CA GLU A 228 -8.83 -27.53 11.33
C GLU A 228 -9.30 -26.88 12.65
N SER A 229 -9.02 -25.59 12.85
CA SER A 229 -9.26 -24.86 14.11
C SER A 229 -10.23 -23.67 13.99
N LYS A 230 -10.61 -23.31 12.77
CA LYS A 230 -11.47 -22.19 12.37
C LYS A 230 -12.67 -22.69 11.58
N ARG A 231 -13.79 -21.97 11.62
CA ARG A 231 -15.04 -22.41 10.97
C ARG A 231 -15.71 -21.38 10.08
N HIS A 232 -15.37 -20.10 10.20
CA HIS A 232 -16.00 -19.01 9.47
C HIS A 232 -14.92 -18.25 8.68
N VAL A 233 -14.36 -18.92 7.68
CA VAL A 233 -13.30 -18.39 6.81
C VAL A 233 -13.91 -17.58 5.67
N VAL A 234 -13.48 -16.33 5.49
CA VAL A 234 -13.90 -15.46 4.37
C VAL A 234 -12.73 -15.22 3.41
N ILE A 235 -12.98 -15.19 2.10
CA ILE A 235 -11.99 -14.82 1.08
C ILE A 235 -12.29 -13.38 0.63
N ALA A 236 -11.30 -12.49 0.68
CA ALA A 236 -11.42 -11.09 0.27
C ALA A 236 -10.53 -10.78 -0.94
N CYS A 237 -11.04 -10.12 -1.97
CA CYS A 237 -10.35 -9.95 -3.26
C CYS A 237 -10.31 -8.49 -3.75
N GLY A 238 -9.11 -7.96 -4.01
CA GLY A 238 -8.91 -6.63 -4.63
C GLY A 238 -8.66 -6.69 -6.15
N TYR A 239 -8.71 -5.56 -6.88
CA TYR A 239 -8.66 -5.55 -8.37
C TYR A 239 -7.53 -6.38 -9.01
N ARG A 240 -6.34 -6.43 -8.39
CA ARG A 240 -5.19 -7.20 -8.93
C ARG A 240 -5.43 -8.72 -8.91
N ALA A 241 -6.44 -9.20 -8.19
CA ALA A 241 -6.89 -10.58 -8.18
C ALA A 241 -7.72 -10.99 -9.42
N GLN A 242 -8.19 -10.02 -10.25
CA GLN A 242 -9.13 -10.26 -11.37
C GLN A 242 -8.76 -11.46 -12.26
N LYS A 243 -7.48 -11.56 -12.65
CA LYS A 243 -6.97 -12.65 -13.52
C LYS A 243 -7.04 -14.05 -12.90
N TYR A 244 -7.29 -14.16 -11.59
CA TYR A 244 -7.37 -15.41 -10.84
C TYR A 244 -8.82 -15.83 -10.50
N GLY A 245 -9.84 -15.06 -10.90
CA GLY A 245 -11.25 -15.27 -10.53
C GLY A 245 -11.74 -16.72 -10.51
N ARG A 246 -11.53 -17.48 -11.60
CA ARG A 246 -11.92 -18.90 -11.69
C ARG A 246 -11.21 -19.82 -10.68
N VAL A 247 -9.99 -19.48 -10.28
CA VAL A 247 -9.23 -20.20 -9.26
C VAL A 247 -9.72 -19.84 -7.86
N ILE A 248 -10.10 -18.57 -7.65
CA ILE A 248 -10.68 -18.06 -6.39
C ILE A 248 -12.07 -18.67 -6.15
N GLU A 249 -12.94 -18.69 -7.16
CA GLU A 249 -14.24 -19.36 -7.11
C GLU A 249 -14.09 -20.84 -6.74
N LYS A 250 -13.15 -21.55 -7.40
CA LYS A 250 -12.88 -22.96 -7.09
C LYS A 250 -12.26 -23.18 -5.70
N LEU A 251 -11.47 -22.23 -5.20
CA LEU A 251 -10.92 -22.28 -3.85
C LEU A 251 -12.04 -22.12 -2.81
N ALA A 252 -12.96 -21.17 -3.04
CA ALA A 252 -14.16 -20.97 -2.24
C ALA A 252 -15.06 -22.21 -2.24
N GLU A 253 -15.32 -22.83 -3.40
CA GLU A 253 -16.06 -24.10 -3.52
C GLU A 253 -15.43 -25.22 -2.66
N LEU A 254 -14.10 -25.38 -2.73
CA LEU A 254 -13.35 -26.42 -2.01
C LEU A 254 -13.26 -26.19 -0.50
N MET A 255 -13.32 -24.92 -0.06
CA MET A 255 -13.26 -24.53 1.35
C MET A 255 -14.63 -24.31 1.98
N HIS A 256 -15.69 -24.27 1.17
CA HIS A 256 -17.02 -23.76 1.53
C HIS A 256 -16.98 -22.33 2.13
N ALA A 257 -16.01 -21.53 1.70
CA ALA A 257 -15.74 -20.19 2.20
C ALA A 257 -16.43 -19.13 1.34
N PRO A 258 -17.22 -18.19 1.90
CA PRO A 258 -17.74 -17.05 1.15
C PRO A 258 -16.64 -16.10 0.65
N ILE A 259 -16.95 -15.39 -0.43
CA ILE A 259 -16.10 -14.43 -1.13
C ILE A 259 -16.73 -13.03 -1.02
N VAL A 260 -15.91 -12.05 -0.68
CA VAL A 260 -16.19 -10.62 -0.85
C VAL A 260 -15.15 -9.97 -1.78
N THR A 261 -15.47 -8.81 -2.33
CA THR A 261 -14.52 -7.99 -3.10
C THR A 261 -14.35 -6.61 -2.47
N SER A 262 -13.21 -5.95 -2.73
CA SER A 262 -13.13 -4.49 -2.65
C SER A 262 -14.07 -3.86 -3.69
N PHE A 263 -14.27 -2.55 -3.67
CA PHE A 263 -15.13 -1.93 -4.69
C PHE A 263 -14.47 -1.98 -6.08
N ASP A 264 -13.16 -1.77 -6.16
CA ASP A 264 -12.39 -1.95 -7.39
C ASP A 264 -12.20 -3.43 -7.79
N GLY A 265 -12.42 -4.36 -6.84
CA GLY A 265 -12.36 -5.80 -7.01
C GLY A 265 -13.59 -6.42 -7.68
N LYS A 266 -14.71 -5.69 -7.82
CA LYS A 266 -15.92 -6.17 -8.51
C LYS A 266 -15.58 -6.66 -9.93
N GLY A 267 -16.20 -7.79 -10.33
CA GLY A 267 -15.87 -8.47 -11.60
C GLY A 267 -14.65 -9.40 -11.54
N THR A 268 -13.98 -9.52 -10.38
CA THR A 268 -13.00 -10.60 -10.11
C THR A 268 -13.66 -11.97 -10.04
N VAL A 269 -14.84 -12.06 -9.43
CA VAL A 269 -15.70 -13.25 -9.39
C VAL A 269 -17.08 -12.89 -9.91
N ASN A 270 -17.94 -13.87 -10.20
CA ASN A 270 -19.33 -13.59 -10.54
C ASN A 270 -20.11 -13.31 -9.25
N GLU A 271 -20.75 -12.14 -9.14
CA GLU A 271 -21.58 -11.81 -7.96
C GLU A 271 -22.88 -12.62 -7.88
N GLN A 272 -23.28 -13.30 -8.96
CA GLN A 272 -24.34 -14.31 -8.94
C GLN A 272 -23.87 -15.69 -8.45
N HIS A 273 -22.58 -15.85 -8.08
CA HIS A 273 -22.06 -17.10 -7.54
C HIS A 273 -22.64 -17.35 -6.13
N PRO A 274 -23.07 -18.58 -5.76
CA PRO A 274 -23.68 -18.85 -4.45
C PRO A 274 -22.80 -18.59 -3.22
N LEU A 275 -21.49 -18.39 -3.42
CA LEU A 275 -20.55 -17.99 -2.38
C LEU A 275 -20.10 -16.52 -2.51
N SER A 276 -20.69 -15.68 -3.37
CA SER A 276 -20.42 -14.24 -3.38
C SER A 276 -21.38 -13.51 -2.44
N PHE A 277 -20.83 -12.65 -1.58
CA PHE A 277 -21.60 -11.86 -0.61
C PHE A 277 -21.43 -10.33 -0.83
N GLY A 278 -20.94 -9.96 -2.02
CA GLY A 278 -20.84 -8.58 -2.48
C GLY A 278 -19.57 -7.85 -2.03
N VAL A 279 -19.73 -6.56 -1.77
CA VAL A 279 -18.64 -5.59 -1.66
C VAL A 279 -18.38 -5.19 -0.22
N VAL A 280 -17.11 -5.05 0.13
CA VAL A 280 -16.64 -4.39 1.34
C VAL A 280 -15.62 -3.31 0.98
N GLY A 281 -15.56 -2.27 1.78
CA GLY A 281 -14.48 -1.29 1.74
C GLY A 281 -14.66 -0.14 0.74
N VAL A 282 -15.90 0.19 0.36
CA VAL A 282 -16.14 1.42 -0.40
C VAL A 282 -15.78 2.62 0.47
N TYR A 283 -14.82 3.44 0.04
CA TYR A 283 -14.32 4.59 0.81
C TYR A 283 -13.87 4.21 2.24
N GLY A 284 -12.96 3.24 2.34
CA GLY A 284 -12.49 2.76 3.63
C GLY A 284 -13.27 1.55 4.12
N ASN A 285 -14.30 1.73 4.97
CA ASN A 285 -14.99 0.61 5.64
C ASN A 285 -16.52 0.54 5.42
N VAL A 286 -17.05 1.06 4.30
CA VAL A 286 -18.47 0.88 3.94
C VAL A 286 -18.66 -0.46 3.21
N GLY A 287 -19.59 -1.32 3.65
CA GLY A 287 -19.86 -2.62 3.05
C GLY A 287 -21.34 -2.93 2.79
N THR A 288 -21.60 -3.92 1.93
CA THR A 288 -22.95 -4.47 1.73
C THR A 288 -23.41 -5.21 2.99
N PRO A 289 -24.74 -5.36 3.22
CA PRO A 289 -25.24 -6.08 4.40
C PRO A 289 -24.69 -7.50 4.56
N GLY A 290 -24.52 -8.23 3.44
CA GLY A 290 -23.96 -9.59 3.45
C GLY A 290 -22.47 -9.62 3.79
N ALA A 291 -21.66 -8.75 3.20
CA ALA A 291 -20.23 -8.66 3.52
C ALA A 291 -20.00 -8.18 4.97
N PHE A 292 -20.85 -7.26 5.46
CA PHE A 292 -20.86 -6.80 6.85
C PHE A 292 -21.09 -7.96 7.84
N ASP A 293 -22.18 -8.72 7.66
CA ASP A 293 -22.55 -9.82 8.57
C ASP A 293 -21.48 -10.91 8.60
N LEU A 294 -20.87 -11.21 7.45
CA LEU A 294 -19.74 -12.15 7.39
C LEU A 294 -18.53 -11.69 8.20
N PHE A 295 -18.12 -10.43 8.09
CA PHE A 295 -16.94 -9.94 8.81
C PHE A 295 -17.16 -9.85 10.32
N GLN A 296 -18.39 -9.57 10.77
CA GLN A 296 -18.73 -9.59 12.20
C GLN A 296 -18.64 -11.00 12.82
N HIS A 297 -18.81 -12.05 12.02
CA HIS A 297 -18.87 -13.45 12.49
C HIS A 297 -17.70 -14.33 12.03
N CYS A 298 -16.79 -13.81 11.20
CA CYS A 298 -15.62 -14.54 10.70
C CYS A 298 -14.57 -14.78 11.79
N ASP A 299 -13.83 -15.88 11.67
CA ASP A 299 -12.70 -16.18 12.57
C ASP A 299 -11.34 -16.18 11.86
N THR A 300 -11.32 -16.13 10.51
CA THR A 300 -10.16 -15.96 9.63
C THR A 300 -10.57 -15.28 8.31
N VAL A 301 -9.74 -14.37 7.79
CA VAL A 301 -9.88 -13.76 6.46
C VAL A 301 -8.66 -14.11 5.59
N ILE A 302 -8.89 -14.49 4.33
CA ILE A 302 -7.86 -14.75 3.32
C ILE A 302 -7.88 -13.61 2.31
N GLY A 303 -6.97 -12.65 2.49
CA GLY A 303 -6.78 -11.53 1.57
C GLY A 303 -6.03 -11.97 0.31
N ILE A 304 -6.64 -11.77 -0.86
CA ILE A 304 -6.05 -12.02 -2.18
C ILE A 304 -5.94 -10.68 -2.91
N CYS A 305 -4.72 -10.14 -2.94
CA CYS A 305 -4.38 -8.88 -3.59
C CYS A 305 -5.23 -7.66 -3.15
N VAL A 306 -5.55 -7.59 -1.86
CA VAL A 306 -6.11 -6.41 -1.18
C VAL A 306 -5.00 -5.50 -0.65
N ASN A 307 -5.28 -4.21 -0.49
CA ASN A 307 -4.47 -3.23 0.25
C ASN A 307 -4.99 -3.12 1.71
N ASP A 308 -4.55 -2.13 2.51
CA ASP A 308 -4.83 -1.96 3.97
C ASP A 308 -6.16 -1.16 4.30
N TRP A 309 -6.83 -1.37 5.46
CA TRP A 309 -8.28 -1.05 5.69
C TRP A 309 -8.60 -0.18 6.96
N THR A 310 -9.30 0.98 6.83
CA THR A 310 -9.94 1.90 7.86
C THR A 310 -11.00 2.82 7.20
N GLU A 311 -12.09 3.45 7.73
CA GLU A 311 -12.70 3.74 9.08
C GLU A 311 -14.27 3.88 8.99
N PHE A 312 -15.02 4.12 10.10
CA PHE A 312 -16.44 3.65 10.33
C PHE A 312 -17.61 4.70 10.47
N ILE A 313 -18.80 4.27 10.99
CA ILE A 313 -20.10 4.97 11.32
C ILE A 313 -21.25 5.02 10.24
N THR A 314 -22.52 4.69 10.60
CA THR A 314 -23.74 4.44 9.75
C THR A 314 -24.79 5.62 9.69
N ASN A 315 -26.10 5.60 9.29
CA ASN A 315 -27.20 4.58 9.26
C ASN A 315 -28.52 4.99 8.49
N ASP A 316 -29.33 4.00 8.02
CA ASP A 316 -30.75 3.88 7.50
C ASP A 316 -31.69 5.05 7.07
N SER A 317 -32.45 4.83 5.97
CA SER A 317 -33.90 5.18 5.82
C SER A 317 -34.59 4.62 4.53
N ASP A 318 -35.80 4.04 4.62
CA ASP A 318 -36.65 3.59 3.47
C ASP A 318 -37.57 4.70 2.92
N ILE A 319 -37.54 5.00 1.62
CA ILE A 319 -38.56 5.83 0.92
C ILE A 319 -38.80 5.35 -0.53
N THR A 320 -40.08 5.22 -0.90
CA THR A 320 -40.53 5.22 -2.31
C THR A 320 -41.35 6.48 -2.62
N SER A 321 -40.91 7.30 -3.57
CA SER A 321 -41.57 8.53 -4.00
C SER A 321 -41.92 8.50 -5.50
N VAL A 322 -42.57 9.57 -5.98
CA VAL A 322 -42.96 9.78 -7.38
C VAL A 322 -42.18 10.97 -7.94
N ASP A 323 -42.03 11.05 -9.26
CA ASP A 323 -41.24 12.06 -10.00
C ASP A 323 -39.70 11.95 -9.88
N PHE A 324 -39.20 10.83 -9.33
CA PHE A 324 -37.76 10.50 -9.23
C PHE A 324 -37.44 9.06 -9.68
N CYS A 325 -36.18 8.82 -10.06
CA CYS A 325 -35.65 7.48 -10.35
C CYS A 325 -34.77 6.98 -9.19
N HIS A 326 -35.18 5.91 -8.52
CA HIS A 326 -34.42 5.28 -7.44
C HIS A 326 -33.16 4.59 -7.99
N PRO A 327 -31.93 5.03 -7.64
CA PRO A 327 -30.72 4.59 -8.36
C PRO A 327 -30.46 3.07 -8.27
N ALA A 328 -30.77 2.42 -7.14
CA ALA A 328 -30.65 0.96 -7.03
C ALA A 328 -31.42 0.18 -8.11
N ILE A 329 -32.62 0.64 -8.49
CA ILE A 329 -33.44 -0.03 -9.52
C ILE A 329 -32.80 0.13 -10.89
N PHE A 330 -32.26 1.32 -11.17
CA PHE A 330 -31.53 1.62 -12.40
C PHE A 330 -30.26 0.76 -12.54
N PHE A 331 -29.42 0.70 -11.48
CA PHE A 331 -28.18 -0.08 -11.51
C PHE A 331 -28.42 -1.59 -11.56
N ASN A 332 -29.45 -2.10 -10.88
CA ASN A 332 -29.84 -3.51 -10.96
C ASN A 332 -30.22 -3.89 -12.40
N ILE A 333 -31.08 -3.11 -13.07
CA ILE A 333 -31.47 -3.34 -14.47
C ILE A 333 -30.26 -3.20 -15.41
N MET A 334 -29.40 -2.20 -15.21
CA MET A 334 -28.18 -1.99 -16.00
C MET A 334 -27.28 -3.23 -15.97
N GLY A 335 -26.95 -3.73 -14.77
CA GLY A 335 -26.06 -4.88 -14.61
C GLY A 335 -26.66 -6.21 -15.06
N GLU A 336 -27.96 -6.45 -14.83
CA GLU A 336 -28.62 -7.70 -15.21
C GLU A 336 -28.88 -7.83 -16.72
N GLN A 337 -29.09 -6.71 -17.43
CA GLN A 337 -29.70 -6.74 -18.77
C GLN A 337 -28.90 -6.02 -19.86
N PHE A 338 -27.94 -5.15 -19.49
CA PHE A 338 -27.29 -4.23 -20.44
C PHE A 338 -25.76 -4.21 -20.41
N LEU A 339 -25.09 -4.86 -19.45
CA LEU A 339 -23.63 -4.91 -19.41
C LEU A 339 -23.07 -6.22 -19.98
N ASP A 340 -22.22 -6.11 -21.01
CA ASP A 340 -21.48 -7.21 -21.61
C ASP A 340 -20.46 -7.83 -20.62
N ASP A 341 -20.11 -9.11 -20.79
CA ASP A 341 -19.12 -9.86 -19.97
C ASP A 341 -17.73 -9.20 -19.90
N ASN A 342 -17.40 -8.31 -20.84
CA ASN A 342 -16.11 -7.63 -20.96
C ASN A 342 -16.20 -6.10 -20.72
N SER A 343 -17.32 -5.62 -20.18
CA SER A 343 -17.56 -4.19 -19.92
C SER A 343 -16.54 -3.60 -18.94
N VAL A 344 -16.25 -2.32 -19.13
CA VAL A 344 -15.49 -1.49 -18.19
C VAL A 344 -16.46 -0.52 -17.52
N ILE A 345 -16.56 -0.62 -16.20
CA ILE A 345 -17.39 0.21 -15.35
C ILE A 345 -16.47 1.20 -14.63
N CYS A 346 -16.69 2.48 -14.84
CA CYS A 346 -15.94 3.57 -14.26
C CYS A 346 -16.82 4.29 -13.22
N ALA A 347 -16.41 4.29 -11.96
CA ALA A 347 -17.15 4.87 -10.84
C ALA A 347 -16.44 6.12 -10.30
N ASP A 348 -17.22 7.14 -9.95
CA ASP A 348 -16.74 8.37 -9.31
C ASP A 348 -17.11 8.44 -7.84
N ILE A 349 -16.56 9.42 -7.14
CA ILE A 349 -16.65 9.53 -5.68
C ILE A 349 -17.92 10.30 -5.26
N GLY A 350 -18.73 9.66 -4.41
CA GLY A 350 -20.06 10.11 -4.00
C GLY A 350 -21.01 8.94 -3.65
N ASP A 351 -22.29 9.25 -3.44
CA ASP A 351 -23.34 8.25 -3.17
C ASP A 351 -23.53 7.27 -4.35
N ASN A 352 -23.18 7.68 -5.56
CA ASN A 352 -23.26 6.87 -6.78
C ASN A 352 -22.46 5.55 -6.67
N ALA A 353 -21.25 5.54 -6.10
CA ALA A 353 -20.51 4.29 -5.94
C ALA A 353 -21.11 3.38 -4.88
N LEU A 354 -21.74 3.92 -3.82
CA LEU A 354 -22.46 3.12 -2.82
C LEU A 354 -23.70 2.45 -3.43
N TRP A 355 -24.40 3.15 -4.32
CA TRP A 355 -25.45 2.56 -5.15
C TRP A 355 -24.90 1.47 -6.09
N MET A 356 -23.74 1.65 -6.71
CA MET A 356 -23.14 0.64 -7.58
C MET A 356 -22.64 -0.58 -6.79
N ALA A 357 -21.99 -0.37 -5.64
CA ALA A 357 -21.48 -1.43 -4.79
C ALA A 357 -22.59 -2.36 -4.28
N SER A 358 -23.72 -1.77 -3.85
CA SER A 358 -24.91 -2.47 -3.38
C SER A 358 -25.78 -3.08 -4.49
N SER A 359 -25.90 -2.40 -5.64
CA SER A 359 -27.02 -2.62 -6.57
C SER A 359 -26.62 -2.88 -8.03
N LEU A 360 -25.35 -2.69 -8.42
CA LEU A 360 -24.85 -3.04 -9.75
C LEU A 360 -24.18 -4.43 -9.69
N PRO A 361 -24.85 -5.52 -10.11
CA PRO A 361 -24.24 -6.85 -10.11
C PRO A 361 -23.12 -6.93 -11.15
N ALA A 362 -21.97 -7.47 -10.74
CA ALA A 362 -20.78 -7.61 -11.58
C ALA A 362 -20.55 -9.06 -12.04
N MET A 363 -20.24 -9.20 -13.33
CA MET A 363 -19.91 -10.48 -13.96
C MET A 363 -18.39 -10.70 -14.02
N ARG A 364 -17.95 -11.94 -13.78
CA ARG A 364 -16.53 -12.33 -13.81
C ARG A 364 -15.94 -12.14 -15.22
N GLY A 365 -15.19 -11.06 -15.40
CA GLY A 365 -14.61 -10.68 -16.68
C GLY A 365 -14.60 -9.17 -16.90
N GLN A 366 -15.57 -8.47 -16.31
CA GLN A 366 -15.70 -7.01 -16.32
C GLN A 366 -14.55 -6.33 -15.55
N ARG A 367 -14.42 -5.01 -15.69
CA ARG A 367 -13.51 -4.17 -14.89
C ARG A 367 -14.31 -3.15 -14.11
N PHE A 368 -13.96 -2.94 -12.84
CA PHE A 368 -14.37 -1.78 -12.08
C PHE A 368 -13.16 -0.86 -11.90
N LEU A 369 -13.31 0.40 -12.30
CA LEU A 369 -12.30 1.45 -12.22
C LEU A 369 -12.84 2.57 -11.34
N THR A 370 -12.18 2.80 -10.22
CA THR A 370 -12.47 3.88 -9.25
C THR A 370 -11.14 4.39 -8.69
N SER A 371 -11.14 5.57 -8.11
CA SER A 371 -10.21 5.90 -7.01
C SER A 371 -10.73 5.17 -5.77
N GLU A 372 -9.87 4.46 -5.02
CA GLU A 372 -10.30 3.69 -3.85
C GLU A 372 -9.77 4.27 -2.53
N HIS A 373 -8.48 4.61 -2.46
CA HIS A 373 -7.82 4.98 -1.19
C HIS A 373 -7.85 6.49 -0.92
N LEU A 374 -7.54 7.34 -1.93
CA LEU A 374 -7.58 8.80 -1.74
C LEU A 374 -9.00 9.37 -1.87
N GLY A 375 -9.88 8.71 -2.65
CA GLY A 375 -11.23 9.19 -2.93
C GLY A 375 -11.25 10.47 -3.76
N ILE A 376 -10.43 10.55 -4.83
CA ILE A 376 -10.40 11.75 -5.68
C ILE A 376 -11.59 11.81 -6.65
N MET A 377 -12.39 12.88 -6.53
CA MET A 377 -13.53 13.16 -7.42
C MET A 377 -13.08 13.51 -8.85
N GLY A 378 -13.96 13.24 -9.83
CA GLY A 378 -13.76 13.47 -11.27
C GLY A 378 -13.17 12.27 -12.03
N PHE A 379 -12.83 11.19 -11.32
CA PHE A 379 -12.08 10.04 -11.82
C PHE A 379 -12.80 9.22 -12.92
N ALA A 380 -14.13 9.21 -12.93
CA ALA A 380 -14.89 8.26 -13.75
C ALA A 380 -14.84 8.59 -15.25
N LEU A 381 -14.96 9.87 -15.64
CA LEU A 381 -14.89 10.27 -17.04
C LEU A 381 -13.47 10.04 -17.61
N ASN A 382 -12.45 10.35 -16.81
CA ASN A 382 -11.05 10.12 -17.14
C ASN A 382 -10.74 8.63 -17.34
N SER A 383 -11.34 7.78 -16.51
CA SER A 383 -11.31 6.31 -16.68
C SER A 383 -12.07 5.84 -17.92
N GLY A 384 -13.21 6.47 -18.23
CA GLY A 384 -14.00 6.22 -19.44
C GLY A 384 -13.20 6.49 -20.71
N ILE A 385 -12.51 7.63 -20.76
CA ILE A 385 -11.58 8.00 -21.85
C ILE A 385 -10.47 6.96 -21.97
N ALA A 386 -9.79 6.63 -20.87
CA ALA A 386 -8.71 5.64 -20.87
C ALA A 386 -9.17 4.25 -21.38
N SER A 387 -10.40 3.83 -21.05
CA SER A 387 -11.05 2.61 -21.54
C SER A 387 -11.40 2.66 -23.03
N ALA A 388 -12.11 3.71 -23.45
CA ALA A 388 -12.62 3.89 -24.81
C ALA A 388 -11.47 3.92 -25.83
N LEU A 389 -10.39 4.67 -25.52
CA LEU A 389 -9.22 4.76 -26.38
C LEU A 389 -8.38 3.46 -26.36
N SER A 390 -8.09 2.89 -25.18
CA SER A 390 -7.35 1.62 -25.08
C SER A 390 -8.01 0.47 -25.83
N SER A 391 -9.35 0.42 -25.83
CA SER A 391 -10.12 -0.62 -26.51
C SER A 391 -10.48 -0.27 -27.96
N LYS A 392 -10.37 1.02 -28.34
CA LYS A 392 -10.93 1.61 -29.57
C LYS A 392 -12.39 1.21 -29.77
N GLY A 393 -13.21 1.49 -28.74
CA GLY A 393 -14.65 1.24 -28.68
C GLY A 393 -15.09 -0.23 -28.52
N LYS A 394 -14.16 -1.20 -28.56
CA LYS A 394 -14.47 -2.65 -28.53
C LYS A 394 -15.05 -3.15 -27.21
N HIS A 395 -14.86 -2.41 -26.12
CA HIS A 395 -15.45 -2.71 -24.83
C HIS A 395 -16.49 -1.65 -24.49
N GLN A 396 -17.67 -2.11 -24.08
CA GLN A 396 -18.71 -1.26 -23.54
C GLN A 396 -18.18 -0.54 -22.29
N THR A 397 -18.27 0.79 -22.27
CA THR A 397 -17.70 1.61 -21.18
C THR A 397 -18.82 2.37 -20.48
N LEU A 398 -19.15 1.98 -19.25
CA LEU A 398 -20.16 2.65 -18.42
C LEU A 398 -19.45 3.60 -17.44
N VAL A 399 -19.63 4.90 -17.60
CA VAL A 399 -19.15 5.93 -16.68
C VAL A 399 -20.29 6.32 -15.74
N VAL A 400 -20.06 6.35 -14.42
CA VAL A 400 -21.07 6.72 -13.43
C VAL A 400 -20.48 7.70 -12.41
N ALA A 401 -21.06 8.89 -12.34
CA ALA A 401 -20.62 9.96 -11.43
C ALA A 401 -21.81 10.65 -10.75
N GLY A 402 -21.60 11.19 -9.55
CA GLY A 402 -22.48 12.21 -9.00
C GLY A 402 -22.34 13.54 -9.75
N ASP A 403 -23.38 14.36 -9.78
CA ASP A 403 -23.39 15.67 -10.46
C ASP A 403 -22.31 16.65 -9.97
N GLY A 404 -21.91 16.58 -8.69
CA GLY A 404 -20.76 17.32 -8.16
C GLY A 404 -19.40 16.79 -8.61
N ALA A 405 -19.24 15.48 -8.75
CA ALA A 405 -18.00 14.84 -9.18
C ALA A 405 -17.77 15.00 -10.68
N PHE A 406 -18.81 14.78 -11.48
CA PHE A 406 -18.76 14.98 -12.93
C PHE A 406 -18.36 16.41 -13.31
N GLN A 407 -18.77 17.41 -12.52
CA GLN A 407 -18.41 18.80 -12.77
C GLN A 407 -16.92 19.11 -12.60
N MET A 408 -16.13 18.25 -11.95
CA MET A 408 -14.67 18.43 -11.81
C MET A 408 -13.89 18.01 -13.06
N SER A 409 -14.45 17.16 -13.93
CA SER A 409 -13.79 16.69 -15.16
C SER A 409 -14.63 16.86 -16.43
N LEU A 410 -15.76 17.58 -16.38
CA LEU A 410 -16.69 17.79 -17.52
C LEU A 410 -16.01 18.31 -18.80
N ASN A 411 -14.89 19.02 -18.65
CA ASN A 411 -14.09 19.58 -19.72
C ASN A 411 -13.45 18.51 -20.62
N GLU A 412 -13.27 17.29 -20.10
CA GLU A 412 -12.67 16.17 -20.83
C GLU A 412 -13.65 15.47 -21.79
N LEU A 413 -14.92 15.86 -21.83
CA LEU A 413 -15.82 15.51 -22.94
C LEU A 413 -15.23 15.96 -24.29
N ALA A 414 -14.49 17.07 -24.31
CA ALA A 414 -13.73 17.50 -25.49
C ALA A 414 -12.59 16.54 -25.84
N THR A 415 -11.91 15.97 -24.85
CA THR A 415 -10.83 15.00 -25.06
C THR A 415 -11.37 13.65 -25.54
N LEU A 416 -12.54 13.23 -25.05
CA LEU A 416 -13.24 12.07 -25.60
C LEU A 416 -13.63 12.29 -27.08
N HIS A 417 -14.02 13.52 -27.44
CA HIS A 417 -14.42 13.87 -28.80
C HIS A 417 -13.24 13.95 -29.77
N ASP A 418 -12.19 14.70 -29.41
CA ASP A 418 -10.98 14.90 -30.24
C ASP A 418 -10.24 13.59 -30.59
N HIS A 419 -10.43 12.54 -29.79
CA HIS A 419 -9.75 11.25 -29.93
C HIS A 419 -10.70 10.10 -30.38
N ASP A 420 -11.85 10.41 -30.99
CA ASP A 420 -12.83 9.44 -31.51
C ASP A 420 -13.30 8.39 -30.47
N GLY A 421 -13.37 8.81 -29.19
CA GLY A 421 -13.77 7.98 -28.06
C GLY A 421 -15.22 7.50 -28.19
N SER A 422 -15.41 6.18 -28.17
CA SER A 422 -16.67 5.55 -28.60
C SER A 422 -17.13 4.40 -27.70
N ASN A 423 -18.44 4.06 -27.78
CA ASN A 423 -19.12 3.05 -26.96
C ASN A 423 -19.14 3.40 -25.45
N VAL A 424 -19.26 4.69 -25.14
CA VAL A 424 -19.31 5.23 -23.77
C VAL A 424 -20.73 5.68 -23.40
N LEU A 425 -21.28 5.15 -22.31
CA LEU A 425 -22.50 5.68 -21.69
C LEU A 425 -22.14 6.34 -20.36
N VAL A 426 -22.43 7.63 -20.22
CA VAL A 426 -22.27 8.37 -18.98
C VAL A 426 -23.61 8.43 -18.24
N VAL A 427 -23.61 8.05 -16.97
CA VAL A 427 -24.74 8.20 -16.05
C VAL A 427 -24.35 9.25 -15.00
N VAL A 428 -25.00 10.42 -15.06
CA VAL A 428 -24.83 11.47 -14.05
C VAL A 428 -25.98 11.34 -13.07
N VAL A 429 -25.67 10.96 -11.82
CA VAL A 429 -26.64 10.86 -10.74
C VAL A 429 -26.81 12.25 -10.14
N VAL A 430 -27.95 12.89 -10.45
CA VAL A 430 -28.26 14.26 -10.04
C VAL A 430 -29.07 14.23 -8.76
N ASN A 431 -28.51 14.81 -7.69
CA ASN A 431 -29.25 15.09 -6.45
C ASN A 431 -28.95 16.50 -5.89
N GLY A 432 -28.17 17.34 -6.58
CA GLY A 432 -27.98 18.75 -6.24
C GLY A 432 -27.16 19.00 -4.98
N ARG A 433 -26.36 18.03 -4.53
CA ARG A 433 -25.51 18.15 -3.33
C ARG A 433 -24.28 17.23 -3.38
N LEU A 434 -23.32 17.52 -2.51
CA LEU A 434 -22.26 16.57 -2.11
C LEU A 434 -22.85 15.51 -1.16
N GLY A 435 -23.73 14.66 -1.69
CA GLY A 435 -24.57 13.72 -0.91
C GLY A 435 -23.80 12.91 0.13
N ARG A 436 -22.68 12.29 -0.26
CA ARG A 436 -21.85 11.48 0.65
C ARG A 436 -21.41 12.25 1.91
N VAL A 437 -21.03 13.52 1.77
CA VAL A 437 -20.59 14.40 2.88
C VAL A 437 -21.76 14.81 3.77
N GLN A 438 -22.90 15.14 3.16
CA GLN A 438 -24.13 15.47 3.90
C GLN A 438 -24.60 14.27 4.74
N ASN A 439 -24.63 13.09 4.13
CA ASN A 439 -25.07 11.84 4.75
C ASN A 439 -24.12 11.39 5.88
N GLU A 440 -22.81 11.65 5.74
CA GLU A 440 -21.77 11.33 6.74
C GLU A 440 -21.88 12.20 8.00
N SER A 441 -21.87 13.51 7.82
CA SER A 441 -21.64 14.45 8.92
C SER A 441 -22.93 14.89 9.63
N TRP A 442 -24.10 14.71 9.00
CA TRP A 442 -25.41 15.05 9.59
C TRP A 442 -26.43 13.91 9.53
N GLY A 443 -26.25 12.90 8.68
CA GLY A 443 -27.18 11.78 8.50
C GLY A 443 -28.20 11.98 7.37
N PRO A 444 -28.94 10.92 6.96
CA PRO A 444 -29.95 10.99 5.91
C PRO A 444 -31.06 12.03 6.18
N GLY A 445 -31.62 12.61 5.12
CA GLY A 445 -32.73 13.58 5.17
C GLY A 445 -32.43 14.94 5.82
N LEU A 446 -31.34 15.10 6.57
CA LEU A 446 -30.95 16.38 7.18
C LEU A 446 -30.21 17.26 6.17
N LYS A 447 -30.67 18.50 6.00
CA LYS A 447 -30.06 19.49 5.09
C LYS A 447 -28.97 20.26 5.81
N ALA A 448 -27.79 20.32 5.21
CA ALA A 448 -26.60 20.97 5.75
C ALA A 448 -26.15 22.13 4.87
N ASP A 449 -25.83 23.27 5.47
CA ASP A 449 -25.26 24.41 4.75
C ASP A 449 -23.91 24.05 4.12
N GLY A 450 -23.68 24.52 2.90
CA GLY A 450 -22.44 24.30 2.15
C GLY A 450 -22.34 22.98 1.36
N CYS A 451 -23.24 22.00 1.58
CA CYS A 451 -23.25 20.77 0.77
C CYS A 451 -24.06 20.90 -0.54
N HIS A 452 -24.95 21.88 -0.67
CA HIS A 452 -25.74 22.10 -1.88
C HIS A 452 -24.89 22.65 -3.04
N ILE A 453 -25.12 22.12 -4.24
CA ILE A 453 -24.47 22.56 -5.48
C ILE A 453 -25.50 22.87 -6.58
N GLY A 454 -25.14 23.81 -7.46
CA GLY A 454 -25.80 23.95 -8.75
C GLY A 454 -25.25 22.94 -9.75
N SER A 455 -26.10 22.46 -10.65
CA SER A 455 -25.72 21.52 -11.72
C SER A 455 -26.22 22.06 -13.07
N PRO A 456 -25.40 21.99 -14.15
CA PRO A 456 -25.80 22.41 -15.48
C PRO A 456 -26.83 21.44 -16.09
N ASP A 457 -27.48 21.86 -17.19
CA ASP A 457 -28.32 20.98 -18.00
C ASP A 457 -27.41 19.98 -18.77
N PHE A 458 -27.14 18.81 -18.18
CA PHE A 458 -26.14 17.87 -18.68
C PHE A 458 -26.45 17.38 -20.10
N VAL A 459 -27.73 17.23 -20.46
CA VAL A 459 -28.14 16.90 -21.84
C VAL A 459 -27.63 17.95 -22.84
N LYS A 460 -27.80 19.24 -22.53
CA LYS A 460 -27.29 20.34 -23.38
C LYS A 460 -25.78 20.47 -23.35
N LEU A 461 -25.13 20.11 -22.24
CA LEU A 461 -23.68 20.10 -22.11
C LEU A 461 -23.06 19.05 -23.05
N PHE A 462 -23.63 17.84 -23.10
CA PHE A 462 -23.21 16.79 -24.02
C PHE A 462 -23.49 17.18 -25.48
N GLU A 463 -24.66 17.77 -25.78
CA GLU A 463 -24.97 18.32 -27.11
C GLU A 463 -23.93 19.36 -27.57
N ALA A 464 -23.48 20.24 -26.66
CA ALA A 464 -22.45 21.25 -26.94
C ALA A 464 -21.04 20.66 -27.19
N TYR A 465 -20.77 19.43 -26.72
CA TYR A 465 -19.57 18.65 -27.07
C TYR A 465 -19.81 17.65 -28.21
N GLY A 466 -20.92 17.76 -28.95
CA GLY A 466 -21.20 16.95 -30.14
C GLY A 466 -21.86 15.59 -29.87
N TYR A 467 -22.39 15.36 -28.66
CA TYR A 467 -23.06 14.12 -28.25
C TYR A 467 -24.57 14.31 -28.08
N PRO A 468 -25.38 14.14 -29.14
CA PRO A 468 -26.82 14.37 -29.09
C PRO A 468 -27.59 13.19 -28.44
N ASN A 469 -28.90 13.39 -28.27
CA ASN A 469 -29.84 12.43 -27.69
C ASN A 469 -29.56 12.07 -26.21
N GLY A 470 -28.96 12.99 -25.43
CA GLY A 470 -28.89 12.83 -23.98
C GLY A 470 -30.29 12.71 -23.36
N ILE A 471 -30.41 11.85 -22.35
CA ILE A 471 -31.69 11.43 -21.76
C ILE A 471 -31.78 11.97 -20.33
N ARG A 472 -32.94 12.53 -19.93
CA ARG A 472 -33.26 12.81 -18.52
C ARG A 472 -34.25 11.77 -18.00
N LEU A 473 -33.90 11.09 -16.90
CA LEU A 473 -34.63 9.94 -16.36
C LEU A 473 -35.03 10.19 -14.89
N SER A 474 -36.33 10.44 -14.68
CA SER A 474 -36.92 10.80 -13.39
C SER A 474 -38.12 9.91 -13.02
N THR A 475 -38.04 8.61 -13.32
CA THR A 475 -39.08 7.64 -12.98
C THR A 475 -38.48 6.30 -12.57
N SER A 476 -39.08 5.68 -11.55
CA SER A 476 -38.70 4.34 -11.06
C SER A 476 -39.46 3.20 -11.77
N ASN A 477 -40.18 3.50 -12.87
CA ASN A 477 -40.84 2.48 -13.69
C ASN A 477 -39.81 1.61 -14.44
N LYS A 478 -39.83 0.30 -14.20
CA LYS A 478 -38.84 -0.63 -14.77
C LYS A 478 -38.86 -0.68 -16.31
N ASP A 479 -40.03 -0.68 -16.94
CA ASP A 479 -40.15 -0.76 -18.40
C ASP A 479 -39.56 0.49 -19.07
N THR A 480 -39.83 1.68 -18.52
CA THR A 480 -39.21 2.94 -18.97
C THR A 480 -37.70 2.97 -18.70
N ILE A 481 -37.22 2.44 -17.58
CA ILE A 481 -35.78 2.34 -17.32
C ILE A 481 -35.10 1.44 -18.36
N VAL A 482 -35.67 0.28 -18.68
CA VAL A 482 -35.18 -0.63 -19.74
C VAL A 482 -35.16 0.06 -21.10
N GLU A 483 -36.25 0.73 -21.48
CA GLU A 483 -36.34 1.52 -22.72
C GLU A 483 -35.22 2.57 -22.81
N LYS A 484 -35.02 3.36 -21.75
CA LYS A 484 -34.09 4.50 -21.74
C LYS A 484 -32.62 4.10 -21.58
N ILE A 485 -32.31 3.00 -20.92
CA ILE A 485 -30.96 2.41 -20.97
C ILE A 485 -30.66 1.89 -22.39
N GLY A 486 -31.63 1.27 -23.05
CA GLY A 486 -31.51 0.83 -24.45
C GLY A 486 -31.27 1.99 -25.43
N GLU A 487 -32.02 3.09 -25.30
CA GLU A 487 -31.80 4.32 -26.09
C GLU A 487 -30.41 4.93 -25.84
N GLY A 488 -29.98 5.00 -24.57
CA GLY A 488 -28.67 5.53 -24.20
C GLY A 488 -27.51 4.73 -24.82
N TRP A 489 -27.54 3.40 -24.68
CA TRP A 489 -26.52 2.53 -25.31
C TRP A 489 -26.59 2.55 -26.85
N LYS A 490 -27.76 2.77 -27.44
CA LYS A 490 -27.88 2.98 -28.89
C LYS A 490 -27.18 4.27 -29.31
N SER A 491 -27.47 5.40 -28.67
CA SER A 491 -26.83 6.68 -29.02
C SER A 491 -25.31 6.65 -28.76
N ALA A 492 -24.85 6.00 -27.69
CA ALA A 492 -23.42 5.78 -27.42
C ALA A 492 -22.71 4.95 -28.50
N LYS A 493 -23.43 4.08 -29.22
CA LYS A 493 -22.91 3.29 -30.35
C LYS A 493 -23.05 4.03 -31.70
N GLU A 494 -24.03 4.91 -31.85
CA GLU A 494 -24.25 5.73 -33.06
C GLU A 494 -23.39 7.02 -33.09
N HIS A 495 -23.11 7.62 -31.92
CA HIS A 495 -22.44 8.92 -31.76
C HIS A 495 -21.22 8.89 -30.81
N GLY A 496 -20.72 7.71 -30.46
CA GLY A 496 -19.56 7.50 -29.59
C GLY A 496 -19.83 7.66 -28.09
N CYS A 497 -20.56 8.70 -27.69
CA CYS A 497 -20.95 8.92 -26.28
C CYS A 497 -22.42 9.34 -26.15
N CYS A 498 -23.01 9.05 -24.99
CA CYS A 498 -24.35 9.52 -24.60
C CYS A 498 -24.41 9.75 -23.08
N VAL A 499 -25.31 10.62 -22.63
CA VAL A 499 -25.59 10.86 -21.20
C VAL A 499 -27.00 10.37 -20.81
N ILE A 500 -27.11 9.75 -19.64
CA ILE A 500 -28.35 9.60 -18.88
C ILE A 500 -28.21 10.44 -17.60
N GLU A 501 -28.99 11.50 -17.53
CA GLU A 501 -29.15 12.35 -16.36
C GLU A 501 -30.21 11.70 -15.44
N LEU A 502 -29.73 10.99 -14.41
CA LEU A 502 -30.53 10.18 -13.50
C LEU A 502 -30.95 11.03 -12.30
N ILE A 503 -32.22 11.44 -12.26
CA ILE A 503 -32.73 12.35 -11.22
C ILE A 503 -33.09 11.53 -9.96
N GLN A 504 -32.22 11.61 -8.95
CA GLN A 504 -32.39 10.98 -7.63
C GLN A 504 -33.18 11.91 -6.70
N ASP A 505 -34.06 11.34 -5.88
CA ASP A 505 -34.74 12.06 -4.79
C ASP A 505 -33.72 12.45 -3.71
N GLU A 506 -33.70 13.73 -3.29
CA GLU A 506 -32.80 14.23 -2.25
C GLU A 506 -33.01 13.55 -0.86
N ASN A 507 -34.11 12.81 -0.68
CA ASN A 507 -34.43 12.07 0.54
C ASN A 507 -34.17 10.56 0.41
N VAL A 508 -33.72 10.08 -0.77
CA VAL A 508 -33.36 8.68 -1.01
C VAL A 508 -31.85 8.54 -0.98
N HIS A 509 -31.34 7.63 -0.16
CA HIS A 509 -29.91 7.49 0.16
C HIS A 509 -29.46 6.02 0.06
N PRO A 510 -28.19 5.74 -0.32
CA PRO A 510 -27.70 4.38 -0.43
C PRO A 510 -27.55 3.73 0.95
N ILE A 511 -28.33 2.67 1.21
CA ILE A 511 -28.25 1.89 2.45
C ILE A 511 -27.05 0.93 2.34
N MET A 512 -26.01 1.22 3.10
CA MET A 512 -24.82 0.38 3.25
C MET A 512 -24.41 0.38 4.73
N HIS A 513 -23.90 -0.75 5.22
CA HIS A 513 -23.43 -0.85 6.59
C HIS A 513 -21.93 -0.54 6.63
N LYS A 514 -21.56 0.58 7.23
CA LYS A 514 -20.21 0.73 7.75
C LYS A 514 -19.99 -0.34 8.82
N MET A 515 -18.90 -1.08 8.68
CA MET A 515 -18.46 -2.10 9.64
C MET A 515 -18.49 -1.53 11.07
N LYS A 516 -18.83 -2.36 12.06
CA LYS A 516 -18.57 -2.04 13.46
C LYS A 516 -17.36 -2.83 13.93
N TYR A 517 -16.32 -2.12 14.39
CA TYR A 517 -15.42 -2.67 15.39
C TYR A 517 -16.26 -3.06 16.62
N ASP A 518 -16.29 -4.35 16.92
CA ASP A 518 -15.86 -4.77 18.24
C ASP A 518 -14.32 -4.68 18.23
N GLU A 519 -13.68 -4.51 19.39
CA GLU A 519 -12.21 -4.42 19.53
C GLU A 519 -11.54 -5.82 19.38
N ARG A 520 -12.04 -6.61 18.40
CA ARG A 520 -11.93 -8.08 18.33
C ARG A 520 -12.05 -8.69 16.92
N THR A 521 -12.21 -7.92 15.84
CA THR A 521 -12.55 -8.46 14.49
C THR A 521 -11.79 -7.83 13.31
N SER A 522 -10.73 -7.07 13.55
CA SER A 522 -9.98 -6.33 12.52
C SER A 522 -8.86 -7.13 11.81
N TYR A 523 -8.20 -6.55 10.81
CA TYR A 523 -6.81 -6.88 10.47
C TYR A 523 -5.91 -6.69 11.70
N GLU A 524 -6.22 -5.69 12.51
CA GLU A 524 -5.63 -5.51 13.83
C GLU A 524 -5.79 -6.74 14.71
N ASN A 525 -6.85 -7.56 14.56
CA ASN A 525 -7.03 -8.82 15.30
C ASN A 525 -6.13 -9.98 14.82
N PHE A 526 -5.52 -9.90 13.64
CA PHE A 526 -4.38 -10.75 13.28
C PHE A 526 -3.14 -10.37 14.13
N CYS A 527 -3.04 -9.10 14.54
CA CYS A 527 -2.03 -8.56 15.45
C CYS A 527 -2.48 -8.54 16.94
N GLU A 528 -3.79 -8.64 17.26
CA GLU A 528 -4.33 -8.54 18.64
C GLU A 528 -4.66 -9.89 19.26
N ARG A 529 -4.83 -10.94 18.44
CA ARG A 529 -4.52 -12.31 18.90
C ARG A 529 -3.03 -12.44 19.33
N THR A 530 -2.19 -11.43 19.07
CA THR A 530 -0.86 -11.21 19.67
C THR A 530 -0.72 -9.92 20.51
N ARG A 531 -1.79 -9.16 20.77
CA ARG A 531 -1.84 -8.00 21.70
C ARG A 531 -2.90 -8.22 22.78
N ASN A 532 -2.70 -9.27 23.57
CA ASN A 532 -2.88 -9.06 25.00
C ASN A 532 -1.87 -7.96 25.42
N PRO A 533 -2.25 -6.89 26.16
CA PRO A 533 -1.30 -5.82 26.55
C PRO A 533 -0.08 -6.31 27.36
N LEU A 534 -0.15 -7.54 27.87
CA LEU A 534 0.92 -8.26 28.56
C LEU A 534 1.93 -8.94 27.62
N ASP A 535 1.61 -9.13 26.33
CA ASP A 535 2.34 -9.96 25.36
C ASP A 535 2.96 -9.18 24.17
N VAL A 536 2.93 -7.84 24.21
CA VAL A 536 3.26 -6.94 23.07
C VAL A 536 4.72 -7.06 22.55
N ASP A 537 5.64 -7.66 23.31
CA ASP A 537 7.03 -7.93 22.88
C ASP A 537 7.28 -9.39 22.47
N LEU A 538 6.25 -10.23 22.35
CA LEU A 538 6.39 -11.64 21.97
C LEU A 538 6.63 -11.84 20.47
N HIS A 539 7.73 -11.29 20.00
CA HIS A 539 8.41 -11.69 18.78
C HIS A 539 8.71 -13.20 18.79
N PRO A 540 8.87 -13.86 17.62
CA PRO A 540 9.06 -15.31 17.53
C PRO A 540 10.08 -15.84 18.54
N SER A 541 9.66 -16.80 19.37
CA SER A 541 10.55 -17.42 20.34
C SER A 541 11.60 -18.26 19.64
N ILE A 542 12.86 -18.12 20.06
CA ILE A 542 13.87 -19.13 19.76
C ILE A 542 13.47 -20.39 20.53
N ASP A 543 13.36 -21.53 19.86
CA ASP A 543 13.21 -22.80 20.55
C ASP A 543 14.48 -23.08 21.37
N VAL A 544 14.32 -23.32 22.67
CA VAL A 544 15.43 -23.70 23.56
C VAL A 544 15.34 -25.16 23.98
N SER A 545 14.35 -25.92 23.50
CA SER A 545 14.18 -27.34 23.82
C SER A 545 15.21 -28.24 23.12
N PHE A 546 15.82 -27.78 22.03
CA PHE A 546 16.97 -28.45 21.41
C PHE A 546 18.29 -28.21 22.18
N LEU A 547 18.31 -27.34 23.20
CA LEU A 547 19.49 -27.13 24.04
C LEU A 547 19.69 -28.29 25.01
N SER A 548 20.94 -28.43 25.45
CA SER A 548 21.38 -29.49 26.34
C SER A 548 20.63 -29.46 27.69
N HIS A 549 19.80 -30.47 27.97
CA HIS A 549 19.02 -30.55 29.21
C HIS A 549 19.92 -30.69 30.47
N SER A 550 21.13 -31.25 30.33
CA SER A 550 22.12 -31.25 31.40
C SER A 550 22.75 -29.86 31.61
N ALA A 551 22.87 -29.05 30.56
CA ALA A 551 23.26 -27.64 30.70
C ALA A 551 22.18 -26.82 31.43
N GLU A 552 20.90 -26.95 31.05
CA GLU A 552 19.79 -26.28 31.74
C GLU A 552 19.81 -26.59 33.25
N SER A 553 19.99 -27.86 33.61
CA SER A 553 20.06 -28.32 35.01
C SER A 553 21.21 -27.67 35.78
N ALA A 554 22.43 -27.67 35.22
CA ALA A 554 23.61 -27.07 35.86
C ALA A 554 23.52 -25.54 35.96
N ILE A 555 22.93 -24.89 34.95
CA ILE A 555 22.69 -23.43 34.96
C ILE A 555 21.65 -23.07 36.02
N LEU A 556 20.59 -23.85 36.21
CA LEU A 556 19.60 -23.64 37.28
C LEU A 556 20.19 -23.81 38.68
N GLU A 557 21.13 -24.74 38.88
CA GLU A 557 21.84 -24.89 40.16
C GLU A 557 22.73 -23.67 40.46
N TYR A 558 23.56 -23.26 39.48
CA TYR A 558 24.38 -22.04 39.56
C TYR A 558 23.55 -20.77 39.84
N LEU A 559 22.44 -20.54 39.13
CA LEU A 559 21.55 -19.40 39.34
C LEU A 559 20.84 -19.41 40.71
N ASN A 560 20.82 -20.55 41.40
CA ASN A 560 20.23 -20.69 42.74
C ASN A 560 21.20 -20.35 43.87
N ASP A 561 22.50 -20.59 43.68
CA ASP A 561 23.55 -20.28 44.65
C ASP A 561 24.14 -18.86 44.46
N LEU A 562 23.94 -18.27 43.28
CA LEU A 562 24.35 -16.91 42.94
C LEU A 562 23.69 -15.88 43.89
N THR A 563 24.45 -14.86 44.32
CA THR A 563 24.01 -13.87 45.33
C THR A 563 23.99 -12.42 44.84
N ALA A 564 24.59 -12.14 43.68
CA ALA A 564 24.56 -10.86 42.97
C ALA A 564 24.58 -11.13 41.46
N VAL A 565 24.22 -10.15 40.61
CA VAL A 565 24.27 -10.34 39.15
C VAL A 565 25.72 -10.55 38.70
N GLU A 566 25.95 -11.60 37.91
CA GLU A 566 27.22 -11.87 37.22
C GLU A 566 27.02 -11.67 35.71
N THR A 567 28.05 -11.20 35.00
CA THR A 567 28.02 -11.04 33.55
C THR A 567 29.23 -11.68 32.90
N SER A 568 29.05 -12.34 31.75
CA SER A 568 30.15 -12.90 30.97
C SER A 568 31.07 -11.83 30.39
N ASP A 569 32.12 -12.26 29.68
CA ASP A 569 32.73 -11.43 28.63
C ASP A 569 31.68 -10.86 27.66
N SER A 570 32.03 -9.81 26.93
CA SER A 570 31.14 -9.18 25.95
C SER A 570 31.70 -9.23 24.53
N PHE A 571 30.86 -9.64 23.58
CA PHE A 571 31.19 -9.64 22.15
C PHE A 571 30.62 -8.39 21.48
N TRP A 572 31.49 -7.43 21.14
CA TRP A 572 31.11 -6.18 20.50
C TRP A 572 30.80 -6.37 19.01
N LEU A 573 29.69 -5.81 18.55
CA LEU A 573 29.35 -5.75 17.13
C LEU A 573 30.23 -4.67 16.48
N SER A 574 31.30 -5.12 15.84
CA SER A 574 32.16 -4.29 14.99
C SER A 574 31.85 -4.57 13.51
N ARG A 575 32.05 -3.55 12.67
CA ARG A 575 31.60 -3.50 11.25
C ARG A 575 31.89 -4.78 10.46
N GLY A 576 30.84 -5.46 10.00
CA GLY A 576 30.94 -6.57 9.03
C GLY A 576 29.88 -7.66 9.25
N ASP A 577 30.12 -8.52 10.24
CA ASP A 577 29.82 -9.95 10.06
C ASP A 577 28.90 -10.60 11.12
N PHE A 578 28.13 -9.84 11.91
CA PHE A 578 27.20 -10.42 12.91
C PHE A 578 26.19 -11.41 12.30
N PHE A 579 25.82 -11.22 11.03
CA PHE A 579 24.96 -12.15 10.29
C PHE A 579 25.74 -13.19 9.45
N ALA A 580 27.04 -13.00 9.22
CA ALA A 580 27.86 -13.87 8.39
C ALA A 580 28.51 -15.02 9.20
N ASP A 581 28.96 -14.76 10.43
CA ASP A 581 29.55 -15.79 11.29
C ASP A 581 28.46 -16.66 11.99
N PRO A 582 28.79 -17.89 12.44
CA PRO A 582 27.92 -18.70 13.29
C PRO A 582 27.87 -18.15 14.73
N VAL A 583 26.72 -17.63 15.16
CA VAL A 583 26.56 -16.89 16.43
C VAL A 583 26.54 -17.85 17.62
N ALA A 584 25.98 -19.06 17.47
CA ALA A 584 25.97 -20.11 18.49
C ALA A 584 27.38 -20.43 19.02
N LYS A 585 28.40 -20.37 18.16
CA LYS A 585 29.81 -20.55 18.53
C LYS A 585 30.36 -19.41 19.40
N THR A 586 29.83 -18.20 19.23
CA THR A 586 30.12 -17.05 20.10
C THR A 586 29.33 -17.17 21.40
N THR A 587 28.04 -17.50 21.34
CA THR A 587 27.20 -17.77 22.53
C THR A 587 27.84 -18.83 23.44
N GLN A 588 28.32 -19.95 22.90
CA GLN A 588 29.00 -21.00 23.68
C GLN A 588 30.29 -20.51 24.39
N LYS A 589 31.02 -19.56 23.79
CA LYS A 589 32.19 -18.91 24.43
C LYS A 589 31.79 -17.96 25.55
N LEU A 590 30.74 -17.15 25.34
CA LEU A 590 30.25 -16.20 26.35
C LEU A 590 29.68 -16.95 27.56
N LEU A 591 29.04 -18.10 27.34
CA LEU A 591 28.61 -18.97 28.43
C LEU A 591 29.82 -19.49 29.24
N ALA A 592 30.89 -19.89 28.55
CA ALA A 592 32.08 -20.46 29.17
C ALA A 592 32.99 -19.45 29.93
N SER A 593 32.67 -18.15 29.94
CA SER A 593 33.36 -17.16 30.80
C SER A 593 32.56 -16.67 32.00
N LEU A 594 31.40 -17.28 32.29
CA LEU A 594 30.75 -17.22 33.60
C LEU A 594 31.37 -18.25 34.56
N SER A 595 31.23 -18.01 35.87
CA SER A 595 31.86 -18.78 36.96
C SER A 595 31.20 -20.15 37.23
N PHE A 596 30.94 -20.95 36.20
CA PHE A 596 30.33 -22.26 36.32
C PHE A 596 31.26 -23.33 36.93
N ASN A 597 30.71 -24.20 37.77
CA ASN A 597 31.41 -25.35 38.35
C ASN A 597 31.50 -26.55 37.37
N GLY A 598 32.01 -26.33 36.16
CA GLY A 598 32.23 -27.38 35.15
C GLY A 598 32.11 -26.88 33.71
N GLU A 599 32.46 -27.72 32.75
CA GLU A 599 32.23 -27.44 31.32
C GLU A 599 30.75 -27.67 30.96
N ILE A 600 30.10 -26.64 30.41
CA ILE A 600 28.69 -26.66 30.04
C ILE A 600 28.56 -26.49 28.52
N GLU A 601 28.32 -27.60 27.80
CA GLU A 601 27.99 -27.56 26.37
C GLU A 601 26.48 -27.32 26.20
N LEU A 602 26.12 -26.17 25.62
CA LEU A 602 24.75 -25.71 25.43
C LEU A 602 24.10 -26.32 24.19
N PHE A 603 24.88 -26.56 23.13
CA PHE A 603 24.42 -27.00 21.81
C PHE A 603 24.91 -28.43 21.47
N PRO A 604 24.11 -29.48 21.76
CA PRO A 604 24.59 -30.87 21.72
C PRO A 604 24.87 -31.42 20.31
N THR A 605 24.40 -30.78 19.23
CA THR A 605 24.54 -31.26 17.84
C THR A 605 25.01 -30.15 16.90
N ALA A 606 25.27 -30.46 15.62
CA ALA A 606 25.48 -29.43 14.60
C ALA A 606 24.16 -28.70 14.26
N GLU A 607 23.10 -29.49 14.06
CA GLU A 607 21.71 -29.07 13.85
C GLU A 607 21.26 -28.01 14.88
N SER A 608 21.45 -28.27 16.19
CA SER A 608 21.13 -27.32 17.28
C SER A 608 21.87 -25.97 17.23
N ARG A 609 22.98 -25.86 16.47
CA ARG A 609 23.69 -24.58 16.25
C ARG A 609 23.16 -23.87 15.02
N GLU A 610 22.88 -24.60 13.95
CA GLU A 610 22.29 -24.07 12.72
C GLU A 610 20.85 -23.59 12.95
N ASP A 611 20.06 -24.31 13.75
CA ASP A 611 18.73 -23.90 14.20
C ASP A 611 18.79 -22.64 15.07
N PHE A 612 19.70 -22.58 16.05
CA PHE A 612 19.86 -21.38 16.89
C PHE A 612 20.28 -20.17 16.06
N ASP A 613 21.24 -20.32 15.15
CA ASP A 613 21.70 -19.24 14.27
C ASP A 613 20.59 -18.78 13.33
N SER A 614 19.83 -19.70 12.75
CA SER A 614 18.68 -19.40 11.90
C SER A 614 17.59 -18.65 12.67
N GLN A 615 17.18 -19.15 13.84
CA GLN A 615 16.10 -18.59 14.64
C GLN A 615 16.49 -17.26 15.30
N LEU A 616 17.71 -17.10 15.80
CA LEU A 616 18.19 -15.82 16.35
C LEU A 616 18.22 -14.74 15.27
N LYS A 617 18.74 -15.06 14.07
CA LYS A 617 18.79 -14.13 12.94
C LYS A 617 17.38 -13.78 12.46
N ALA A 618 16.51 -14.77 12.25
CA ALA A 618 15.11 -14.53 11.87
C ALA A 618 14.35 -13.69 12.91
N THR A 619 14.58 -13.94 14.20
CA THR A 619 13.90 -13.19 15.27
C THR A 619 14.36 -11.75 15.32
N PHE A 620 15.67 -11.49 15.28
CA PHE A 620 16.20 -10.12 15.21
C PHE A 620 15.61 -9.33 14.03
N LEU A 621 15.52 -9.96 12.85
CA LEU A 621 14.93 -9.34 11.65
C LEU A 621 13.42 -9.06 11.74
N ASN A 622 12.71 -9.69 12.68
CA ASN A 622 11.28 -9.43 12.98
C ASN A 622 11.09 -8.48 14.17
N VAL A 623 12.12 -8.23 14.98
CA VAL A 623 12.11 -7.30 16.13
C VAL A 623 12.42 -5.87 15.69
N VAL A 624 13.43 -5.68 14.83
CA VAL A 624 13.99 -4.36 14.52
C VAL A 624 13.37 -3.77 13.22
N PRO A 625 12.75 -2.58 13.27
CA PRO A 625 12.11 -1.96 12.10
C PRO A 625 13.04 -1.74 10.90
N VAL A 626 12.50 -2.04 9.70
CA VAL A 626 13.25 -2.10 8.44
C VAL A 626 13.74 -0.74 7.92
N THR A 627 13.07 0.37 8.27
CA THR A 627 13.16 1.65 7.54
C THR A 627 14.32 2.57 7.92
N MET A 628 15.10 2.27 8.97
CA MET A 628 16.33 3.02 9.30
C MET A 628 17.31 2.21 10.16
N LEU A 629 16.87 1.78 11.35
CA LEU A 629 17.73 1.18 12.39
C LEU A 629 18.46 -0.08 11.92
N ARG A 630 17.82 -0.90 11.08
CA ARG A 630 18.42 -2.11 10.55
C ARG A 630 19.70 -1.84 9.76
N GLU A 631 19.74 -0.81 8.91
CA GLU A 631 20.97 -0.51 8.15
C GLU A 631 22.10 -0.02 9.06
N GLU A 632 21.81 0.71 10.14
CA GLU A 632 22.83 1.14 11.10
C GLU A 632 23.39 -0.05 11.89
N ILE A 633 22.55 -0.96 12.37
CA ILE A 633 23.02 -2.11 13.15
C ILE A 633 23.76 -3.10 12.23
N ASP A 634 23.23 -3.41 11.04
CA ASP A 634 23.85 -4.33 10.08
C ASP A 634 25.22 -3.81 9.57
N LYS A 635 25.35 -2.49 9.33
CA LYS A 635 26.58 -1.90 8.73
C LYS A 635 27.60 -1.37 9.76
N MET A 636 27.14 -0.85 10.90
CA MET A 636 27.97 -0.17 11.90
C MET A 636 28.09 -0.93 13.22
N GLY A 637 27.16 -1.84 13.52
CA GLY A 637 27.06 -2.47 14.83
C GLY A 637 26.57 -1.52 15.93
N THR A 638 25.82 -0.47 15.55
CA THR A 638 25.41 0.62 16.45
C THR A 638 23.90 0.84 16.47
N SER A 639 23.37 1.23 17.63
CA SER A 639 22.05 1.83 17.82
C SER A 639 22.26 3.24 18.37
N ASN A 640 21.55 4.26 17.88
CA ASN A 640 21.62 5.66 18.36
C ASN A 640 23.08 6.09 18.67
N THR A 641 23.95 5.93 17.66
CA THR A 641 25.42 6.11 17.64
C THR A 641 26.28 5.27 18.60
N HIS A 642 25.70 4.49 19.52
CA HIS A 642 26.45 3.63 20.45
C HIS A 642 26.61 2.20 19.94
N HIS A 643 27.79 1.60 20.12
CA HIS A 643 28.02 0.21 19.77
C HIS A 643 27.21 -0.75 20.64
N LEU A 644 26.65 -1.79 20.00
CA LEU A 644 26.00 -2.89 20.67
C LEU A 644 27.01 -4.00 21.00
N LYS A 645 26.77 -4.69 22.10
CA LYS A 645 27.49 -5.89 22.54
C LYS A 645 26.50 -7.01 22.86
N MET A 646 26.88 -8.23 22.49
CA MET A 646 26.22 -9.45 22.95
C MET A 646 26.89 -9.93 24.24
N GLN A 647 26.12 -10.27 25.27
CA GLN A 647 26.63 -10.65 26.60
C GLN A 647 25.64 -11.60 27.30
N PHE A 648 26.13 -12.46 28.20
CA PHE A 648 25.26 -13.15 29.16
C PHE A 648 25.15 -12.34 30.46
N ILE A 649 23.95 -12.27 31.02
CA ILE A 649 23.65 -11.72 32.34
C ILE A 649 22.98 -12.82 33.17
N ALA A 650 23.64 -13.24 34.24
CA ALA A 650 23.14 -14.21 35.20
C ALA A 650 22.49 -13.49 36.38
N CYS A 651 21.17 -13.58 36.48
CA CYS A 651 20.37 -12.95 37.51
C CYS A 651 20.02 -13.96 38.61
N PRO A 652 20.43 -13.76 39.88
CA PRO A 652 20.05 -14.63 40.98
C PRO A 652 18.53 -14.54 41.24
N LYS A 653 17.98 -15.45 42.05
CA LYS A 653 16.54 -15.45 42.40
C LYS A 653 16.18 -14.30 43.34
N GLY A 654 15.01 -13.69 43.13
CA GLY A 654 14.52 -12.54 43.90
C GLY A 654 15.33 -11.25 43.71
N PHE A 655 16.00 -11.10 42.56
CA PHE A 655 16.78 -9.91 42.22
C PHE A 655 15.92 -8.85 41.53
N ASP A 656 16.06 -7.61 41.98
CA ASP A 656 15.43 -6.43 41.41
C ASP A 656 16.48 -5.58 40.69
N PHE A 657 16.27 -5.26 39.41
CA PHE A 657 16.96 -4.14 38.78
C PHE A 657 16.31 -2.82 39.23
N ASP A 658 17.01 -1.71 39.04
CA ASP A 658 16.43 -0.38 39.24
C ASP A 658 15.51 0.00 38.06
N LEU A 659 14.60 0.96 38.27
CA LEU A 659 13.81 1.53 37.18
C LEU A 659 14.73 2.38 36.29
N HIS A 660 14.70 2.15 34.99
CA HIS A 660 15.58 2.85 34.05
C HIS A 660 14.96 3.02 32.66
N GLY A 661 15.43 4.05 31.96
CA GLY A 661 15.13 4.35 30.56
C GLY A 661 16.26 3.88 29.63
N HIS A 662 15.89 3.50 28.41
CA HIS A 662 16.82 2.96 27.41
C HIS A 662 17.20 3.96 26.32
N PRO A 663 18.44 4.52 26.32
CA PRO A 663 18.94 5.42 25.26
C PRO A 663 19.29 4.70 23.95
N ASN A 664 19.33 3.37 23.96
CA ASN A 664 19.70 2.48 22.86
C ASN A 664 18.73 1.29 22.85
N ILE A 665 18.68 0.49 21.79
CA ILE A 665 17.92 -0.77 21.89
C ILE A 665 18.56 -1.75 22.87
N GLU A 666 17.72 -2.52 23.56
CA GLU A 666 18.09 -3.76 24.24
C GLU A 666 17.19 -4.90 23.76
N ILE A 667 17.78 -6.08 23.58
CA ILE A 667 17.07 -7.34 23.34
C ILE A 667 17.52 -8.32 24.42
N CYS A 668 16.58 -8.86 25.18
CA CYS A 668 16.80 -9.84 26.25
C CYS A 668 16.17 -11.19 25.89
N ILE A 669 16.91 -12.29 26.04
CA ILE A 669 16.44 -13.66 25.73
C ILE A 669 16.76 -14.58 26.92
N PRO A 670 15.76 -15.02 27.71
CA PRO A 670 15.94 -16.03 28.75
C PRO A 670 16.30 -17.39 28.15
N ILE A 671 17.57 -17.76 28.22
CA ILE A 671 18.05 -19.08 27.80
C ILE A 671 17.70 -20.13 28.85
N VAL A 672 17.80 -19.76 30.14
CA VAL A 672 17.39 -20.61 31.28
C VAL A 672 16.68 -19.75 32.32
N GLY A 673 15.64 -20.31 32.97
CA GLY A 673 14.88 -19.61 34.01
C GLY A 673 13.85 -18.63 33.46
N LYS A 674 13.55 -17.57 34.22
CA LYS A 674 12.42 -16.68 33.95
C LYS A 674 12.68 -15.24 34.40
N LEU A 675 12.49 -14.29 33.50
CA LEU A 675 12.52 -12.86 33.80
C LEU A 675 11.10 -12.31 33.94
N HIS A 676 10.95 -11.32 34.80
CA HIS A 676 9.79 -10.46 34.90
C HIS A 676 10.19 -9.02 34.57
N GLU A 677 9.26 -8.24 34.05
CA GLU A 677 9.45 -6.83 33.73
C GLU A 677 8.22 -6.05 34.20
N ARG A 678 8.40 -4.84 34.70
CA ARG A 678 7.35 -3.83 34.83
C ARG A 678 7.70 -2.65 33.94
N ARG A 679 6.92 -2.43 32.88
CA ARG A 679 7.16 -1.39 31.85
C ARG A 679 6.13 -0.29 31.93
N LEU A 680 6.54 0.96 31.74
CA LEU A 680 5.63 2.08 31.54
C LEU A 680 5.16 2.09 30.08
N ILE A 681 3.84 2.10 29.88
CA ILE A 681 3.17 2.24 28.59
C ILE A 681 2.52 3.63 28.55
N GLY A 682 2.40 4.21 27.35
CA GLY A 682 1.99 5.60 27.12
C GLY A 682 3.20 6.52 26.91
N ALA A 683 4.19 6.48 27.81
CA ALA A 683 5.38 7.32 27.72
C ALA A 683 6.40 6.85 26.66
N HIS A 684 6.86 7.79 25.82
CA HIS A 684 8.06 7.63 24.99
C HIS A 684 9.01 8.81 25.17
N ILE A 685 10.19 8.59 25.78
CA ILE A 685 11.20 9.65 25.84
C ILE A 685 11.72 9.91 24.42
N ALA A 686 11.58 11.16 23.95
CA ALA A 686 12.07 11.59 22.64
C ALA A 686 13.56 11.20 22.44
N PRO A 687 13.95 10.49 21.36
CA PRO A 687 15.33 10.03 21.16
C PRO A 687 16.38 11.14 21.14
N SER A 688 15.99 12.38 20.86
CA SER A 688 16.84 13.58 20.96
C SER A 688 17.21 13.94 22.41
N ALA A 689 16.33 13.72 23.38
CA ALA A 689 16.60 13.92 24.81
C ALA A 689 17.54 12.84 25.40
N LEU A 690 17.75 11.74 24.67
CA LEU A 690 18.65 10.63 25.02
C LEU A 690 20.00 10.68 24.26
N ARG A 691 20.26 11.75 23.48
CA ARG A 691 21.56 11.96 22.80
C ARG A 691 22.50 12.77 23.68
N GLN A 692 23.76 12.33 23.76
CA GLN A 692 24.83 13.18 24.27
C GLN A 692 25.11 14.34 23.30
N PRO A 693 25.26 15.58 23.77
CA PRO A 693 25.88 16.65 22.99
C PRO A 693 27.37 16.32 22.75
N GLU A 694 27.83 16.37 21.51
CA GLU A 694 29.25 16.12 21.21
C GLU A 694 30.15 17.21 21.81
N GLY A 695 30.97 16.84 22.80
CA GLY A 695 32.13 17.61 23.24
C GLY A 695 32.11 18.20 24.66
N ASP A 696 31.04 18.04 25.45
CA ASP A 696 31.02 18.55 26.82
C ASP A 696 31.60 17.54 27.85
N ALA A 697 32.77 17.87 28.39
CA ALA A 697 33.47 17.05 29.40
C ALA A 697 32.91 17.22 30.84
N THR A 698 31.80 17.93 31.03
CA THR A 698 31.15 18.16 32.34
C THR A 698 29.81 17.44 32.50
N PHE A 699 29.33 16.74 31.47
CA PHE A 699 28.09 15.98 31.53
C PHE A 699 28.25 14.72 32.42
N CYS A 700 27.27 14.47 33.31
CA CYS A 700 27.34 13.32 34.21
C CYS A 700 27.19 11.98 33.48
N ASP A 701 27.85 10.96 34.02
CA ASP A 701 27.61 9.56 33.68
C ASP A 701 26.12 9.23 33.95
N PRO A 702 25.37 8.64 33.01
CA PRO A 702 23.95 8.33 33.22
C PRO A 702 23.72 7.29 34.34
N ARG A 703 24.78 6.63 34.84
CA ARG A 703 24.75 5.82 36.06
C ARG A 703 24.74 6.65 37.37
N SER A 704 24.98 7.97 37.31
CA SER A 704 25.24 8.81 38.49
C SER A 704 24.35 10.05 38.67
N SER A 705 23.24 10.18 37.94
CA SER A 705 22.22 11.21 38.20
C SER A 705 20.84 10.73 37.75
N PRO A 706 19.82 10.71 38.63
CA PRO A 706 18.48 10.26 38.28
C PRO A 706 17.71 11.29 37.46
N LEU A 707 16.80 10.82 36.60
CA LEU A 707 15.79 11.65 35.94
C LEU A 707 14.70 12.04 36.96
N THR A 708 14.50 13.35 37.19
CA THR A 708 13.46 13.88 38.11
C THR A 708 12.11 14.09 37.40
N PRO A 709 10.99 14.24 38.14
CA PRO A 709 9.67 14.45 37.55
C PRO A 709 9.57 15.72 36.69
N GLU A 710 10.29 16.80 37.03
CA GLU A 710 10.28 18.01 36.18
C GLU A 710 10.94 17.76 34.82
N HIS A 711 12.00 16.93 34.77
CA HIS A 711 12.60 16.54 33.50
C HIS A 711 11.63 15.71 32.65
N LEU A 712 10.93 14.74 33.26
CA LEU A 712 9.90 13.94 32.58
C LEU A 712 8.79 14.84 31.97
N SER A 713 8.26 15.80 32.74
CA SER A 713 7.25 16.75 32.25
C SER A 713 7.72 17.68 31.12
N SER A 714 9.02 17.71 30.81
CA SER A 714 9.60 18.50 29.71
C SER A 714 9.92 17.68 28.45
N ILE A 715 9.74 16.35 28.49
CA ILE A 715 10.12 15.40 27.41
C ILE A 715 9.01 14.39 27.08
N MET A 716 7.80 14.60 27.59
CA MET A 716 6.58 13.81 27.37
C MET A 716 5.47 14.73 26.87
N ASP A 717 4.58 14.25 25.99
CA ASP A 717 3.49 15.05 25.44
C ASP A 717 2.31 15.14 26.44
N GLU A 718 1.58 16.26 26.42
CA GLU A 718 0.52 16.56 27.42
C GLU A 718 -0.75 15.67 27.32
N ASN A 719 -0.76 14.59 26.52
CA ASN A 719 -1.93 13.76 26.22
C ASN A 719 -1.76 12.25 26.47
N ASP A 720 -0.62 11.79 27.02
CA ASP A 720 -0.36 10.36 27.19
C ASP A 720 -1.06 9.75 28.43
N ASP A 721 -1.97 8.80 28.23
CA ASP A 721 -2.56 7.98 29.31
C ASP A 721 -1.52 6.94 29.81
N LEU A 722 -0.90 7.23 30.94
CA LEU A 722 0.23 6.45 31.48
C LEU A 722 -0.20 5.25 32.32
N ALA A 723 0.32 4.06 32.01
CA ALA A 723 0.07 2.83 32.78
C ALA A 723 1.30 1.93 32.90
N PHE A 724 1.59 1.45 34.12
CA PHE A 724 2.58 0.39 34.33
C PHE A 724 1.97 -0.99 34.10
N VAL A 725 2.66 -1.83 33.32
CA VAL A 725 2.23 -3.19 32.95
C VAL A 725 3.30 -4.21 33.39
N ASP A 726 2.89 -5.20 34.19
CA ASP A 726 3.73 -6.35 34.55
C ASP A 726 3.74 -7.41 33.43
N ARG A 727 4.93 -7.84 33.01
CA ARG A 727 5.19 -8.81 31.94
C ARG A 727 6.11 -9.93 32.44
N SER A 728 6.23 -11.02 31.68
CA SER A 728 7.20 -12.08 31.99
C SER A 728 7.54 -12.98 30.81
N VAL A 729 8.84 -13.23 30.63
CA VAL A 729 9.41 -14.06 29.58
C VAL A 729 10.23 -15.22 30.17
N LYS A 730 10.21 -16.36 29.48
CA LYS A 730 10.96 -17.58 29.78
C LYS A 730 11.18 -18.39 28.50
N ASN A 731 12.08 -19.36 28.54
CA ASN A 731 12.26 -20.37 27.49
C ASN A 731 12.37 -19.78 26.07
N GLY A 732 13.39 -18.94 25.81
CA GLY A 732 13.68 -18.42 24.47
C GLY A 732 12.70 -17.39 23.90
N LYS A 733 11.62 -17.04 24.62
CA LYS A 733 10.81 -15.86 24.34
C LYS A 733 11.67 -14.59 24.43
N VAL A 734 11.72 -13.82 23.36
CA VAL A 734 12.41 -12.53 23.35
C VAL A 734 11.62 -11.49 24.12
N LEU A 735 12.34 -10.57 24.75
CA LEU A 735 11.86 -9.31 25.30
C LEU A 735 12.63 -8.19 24.59
N PHE A 736 11.91 -7.22 24.01
CA PHE A 736 12.48 -6.12 23.25
C PHE A 736 12.23 -4.79 23.94
N ASN A 737 13.29 -3.99 24.03
CA ASN A 737 13.31 -2.68 24.65
C ASN A 737 13.73 -1.64 23.59
N PRO A 738 12.78 -0.93 22.97
CA PRO A 738 13.09 0.11 22.00
C PRO A 738 13.69 1.35 22.69
N ILE A 739 14.37 2.18 21.89
CA ILE A 739 14.89 3.49 22.33
C ILE A 739 13.74 4.31 22.92
N GLY A 740 13.93 4.84 24.13
CA GLY A 740 12.94 5.63 24.86
C GLY A 740 11.97 4.81 25.74
N SER A 741 12.08 3.48 25.79
CA SER A 741 11.31 2.66 26.74
C SER A 741 11.79 2.85 28.18
N ILE A 742 10.86 2.75 29.13
CA ILE A 742 11.10 2.85 30.59
C ILE A 742 10.58 1.58 31.26
N HIS A 743 11.44 0.85 31.98
CA HIS A 743 11.03 -0.37 32.67
C HIS A 743 11.95 -0.74 33.84
N LYS A 744 11.50 -1.70 34.64
CA LYS A 744 12.27 -2.41 35.66
C LYS A 744 12.16 -3.91 35.43
N SER A 745 13.30 -4.57 35.27
CA SER A 745 13.39 -6.03 35.21
C SER A 745 13.58 -6.64 36.61
N TYR A 746 13.11 -7.87 36.83
CA TYR A 746 13.29 -8.59 38.10
C TYR A 746 13.17 -10.13 37.93
N THR A 747 13.71 -10.89 38.88
CA THR A 747 13.45 -12.33 39.03
C THR A 747 12.62 -12.59 40.28
N ARG A 748 11.92 -13.73 40.35
CA ARG A 748 11.14 -14.10 41.52
C ARG A 748 11.97 -14.91 42.52
N PRO A 749 11.56 -15.00 43.81
CA PRO A 749 12.26 -15.80 44.81
C PRO A 749 12.41 -17.29 44.47
N GLU A 750 11.56 -17.82 43.59
CA GLU A 750 11.55 -19.24 43.21
C GLU A 750 12.74 -19.67 42.33
N VAL A 751 13.13 -18.85 41.34
CA VAL A 751 14.15 -19.20 40.32
C VAL A 751 14.84 -17.93 39.80
N GLY A 752 16.15 -18.00 39.54
CA GLY A 752 16.89 -16.97 38.81
C GLY A 752 16.64 -16.99 37.29
N CYS A 753 17.48 -16.29 36.54
CA CYS A 753 17.40 -16.24 35.08
C CYS A 753 18.79 -16.05 34.44
N LEU A 754 19.10 -16.81 33.39
CA LEU A 754 20.25 -16.56 32.52
C LEU A 754 19.75 -15.92 31.22
N LEU A 755 20.10 -14.65 31.03
CA LEU A 755 19.74 -13.85 29.86
C LEU A 755 20.90 -13.81 28.88
N LEU A 756 20.66 -14.15 27.61
CA LEU A 756 21.48 -13.65 26.51
C LEU A 756 20.94 -12.27 26.13
N THR A 757 21.78 -11.23 26.18
CA THR A 757 21.38 -9.85 25.87
C THR A 757 22.17 -9.28 24.70
N LEU A 758 21.53 -8.41 23.93
CA LEU A 758 22.14 -7.52 22.94
C LEU A 758 21.79 -6.08 23.32
N TRP A 759 22.78 -5.32 23.76
CA TRP A 759 22.58 -4.00 24.41
C TRP A 759 23.86 -3.15 24.31
N SER A 760 23.79 -1.87 24.68
CA SER A 760 24.99 -0.99 24.71
C SER A 760 25.71 -0.96 26.07
N GLY A 761 25.03 -1.32 27.17
CA GLY A 761 25.55 -1.13 28.54
C GLY A 761 25.26 0.24 29.17
N ILE A 762 24.40 1.06 28.56
CA ILE A 762 24.07 2.43 29.00
C ILE A 762 22.57 2.50 29.32
N HIS A 763 22.23 2.77 30.59
CA HIS A 763 20.87 2.97 31.08
C HIS A 763 20.77 4.33 31.77
N SER A 764 19.61 4.99 31.68
CA SER A 764 19.28 6.22 32.41
C SER A 764 18.43 5.87 33.64
N ASN A 765 19.01 5.88 34.83
CA ASN A 765 18.30 5.46 36.06
C ASN A 765 17.30 6.53 36.56
N PHE A 766 16.27 6.10 37.28
CA PHE A 766 15.33 6.95 38.03
C PHE A 766 15.57 6.85 39.54
N ASP A 767 15.23 7.90 40.31
CA ASP A 767 15.28 7.80 41.78
C ASP A 767 14.04 7.05 42.31
N LYS A 768 14.25 6.31 43.40
CA LYS A 768 13.20 5.59 44.13
C LYS A 768 12.32 6.53 44.97
N SER A 769 12.75 7.77 45.22
CA SER A 769 11.89 8.82 45.79
C SER A 769 10.88 9.39 44.80
N ASP A 770 11.22 9.37 43.51
CA ASP A 770 10.55 10.16 42.47
C ASP A 770 9.51 9.34 41.69
N CYS A 771 9.52 8.01 41.89
CA CYS A 771 8.50 7.09 41.41
C CYS A 771 7.20 7.24 42.23
N ILE A 772 6.20 7.91 41.66
CA ILE A 772 4.84 7.96 42.22
C ILE A 772 4.24 6.53 42.25
N PRO A 773 3.60 6.10 43.36
CA PRO A 773 3.18 4.71 43.61
C PRO A 773 1.96 4.23 42.80
#